data_AF-A0A7V8BQ72-F1
#
_entry.id   AF-A0A7V8BQ72-F1
#
_cell.length_a   1.000
_cell.length_b   1.000
_cell.length_c   1.000
_cell.angle_alpha   90.00
_cell.angle_beta   90.00
_cell.angle_gamma   90.00
#
_symmetry.space_group_name_H-M   'P 1'
#
loop_
_entity.id
_entity.type
_entity.pdbx_description
1 polymer ?
#
loop_
_entity_poly.entity_id
_entity_poly.type
_entity_poly.pdbx_seq_one_letter_code
_entity_poly.pdbx_strand_id
1 'polypeptide(L)'
;MKKINRVMVMKLHSFTFALALFLFVSVSIHSAEPESQDPKDFNAVISELAKKMQESNATDKPKRLAVVTFVPSQNRNENAKNEFGEYVTESLISALSSNKKIFKLFERKRLDAVLKENDLMLTDLMQKDAAIKIGELVPIDALFSGTYTKLKSYIDVNGRLIDVVTGEIMVSVSGRIQLTDDLMSLFPGANNNENAPNENRKSDLDLCKEKAKAVKARLNDLSSDDKIQALVRDGIKFPFDTECGVFHFDLMYAFKRYNIENTEYKKFLTAALDSIPYPANDQRAIEIIRYLVKDSVIDSQEWKLGLKTLRKVGNYSLSSYISYLLTHQNISAYLNECYDRIDEYFELAQAGRIGLPTPVTFTAAFFEMTEGVKVRHDNRLLIYCYEKYADRLAMDAKTAKSIYSLLTAIYKSEDDSERKTKTLTWLADLFNRSETNEKSAEQLYDFARSFEPNPYNKEANKQIMREFPQKDLESLVQACRSKFSEYATLTAYNSQLTDRINFCVKYDVPVPGTIPTMAEAQTILAGDDWEEQLRVMKLLVQMNERPKPIEKVLVNILDKRSLDHKGELSQMQESALVVLGNVRTNDSKAISYMIASLESREYMIPDKAVDALVSIGRGAVPALIAKLNSLTIHDGGLQYKIAVILGRIGKDAQAAKPTLQALLAKSTNKDIKYAIEAALQAME
;
A
#
# COMPACT_ATOMS: atom_id res chain seq x y z
N MET A 1 -25.50 -5.67 -40.34
CA MET A 1 -26.76 -5.59 -41.11
C MET A 1 -27.67 -6.75 -40.69
N LYS A 2 -28.93 -6.45 -40.28
CA LYS A 2 -30.22 -7.22 -40.33
C LYS A 2 -30.15 -8.77 -40.43
N LYS A 3 -30.92 -9.64 -39.75
CA LYS A 3 -32.27 -9.67 -39.12
C LYS A 3 -32.36 -11.05 -38.39
N ILE A 4 -32.82 -11.18 -37.14
CA ILE A 4 -34.21 -11.52 -36.71
C ILE A 4 -34.81 -12.82 -37.31
N ASN A 5 -35.03 -13.83 -36.44
CA ASN A 5 -36.29 -14.56 -36.10
C ASN A 5 -36.19 -16.10 -36.01
N ARG A 6 -36.47 -16.67 -34.82
CA ARG A 6 -37.67 -17.53 -34.59
C ARG A 6 -37.82 -17.94 -33.11
N VAL A 7 -38.99 -17.59 -32.58
CA VAL A 7 -39.59 -17.98 -31.30
C VAL A 7 -40.33 -19.31 -31.46
N MET A 8 -40.30 -20.16 -30.44
CA MET A 8 -41.18 -21.32 -30.27
C MET A 8 -42.32 -20.96 -29.31
N VAL A 9 -43.53 -21.34 -29.69
CA VAL A 9 -44.82 -20.85 -29.20
C VAL A 9 -45.66 -22.02 -28.65
N MET A 10 -46.40 -21.72 -27.56
CA MET A 10 -47.67 -22.31 -27.09
C MET A 10 -47.76 -23.75 -26.53
N LYS A 11 -48.39 -23.85 -25.35
CA LYS A 11 -49.80 -24.28 -25.27
C LYS A 11 -50.53 -23.68 -24.04
N LEU A 12 -51.78 -23.31 -24.30
CA LEU A 12 -52.77 -22.56 -23.52
C LEU A 12 -54.05 -23.44 -23.43
N HIS A 13 -54.97 -23.13 -22.48
CA HIS A 13 -56.47 -23.29 -22.44
C HIS A 13 -56.92 -23.78 -21.03
N SER A 14 -57.94 -23.29 -20.30
CA SER A 14 -59.14 -22.43 -20.55
C SER A 14 -59.63 -21.84 -19.20
N PHE A 15 -59.93 -20.54 -19.04
CA PHE A 15 -61.21 -19.80 -19.15
C PHE A 15 -62.28 -20.01 -18.04
N THR A 16 -62.48 -19.05 -17.12
CA THR A 16 -63.68 -18.14 -17.05
C THR A 16 -63.67 -17.13 -15.87
N PHE A 17 -63.77 -15.84 -16.22
CA PHE A 17 -64.51 -14.71 -15.60
C PHE A 17 -64.42 -14.36 -14.10
N ALA A 18 -63.72 -13.26 -13.77
CA ALA A 18 -64.22 -12.18 -12.92
C ALA A 18 -63.47 -10.86 -13.22
N LEU A 19 -64.24 -9.78 -13.30
CA LEU A 19 -63.94 -8.45 -13.83
C LEU A 19 -63.16 -7.58 -12.82
N ALA A 20 -61.97 -7.10 -13.17
CA ALA A 20 -61.35 -5.93 -12.54
C ALA A 20 -60.42 -5.19 -13.51
N LEU A 21 -60.72 -3.90 -13.67
CA LEU A 21 -60.18 -2.91 -14.58
C LEU A 21 -58.66 -2.70 -14.39
N PHE A 22 -57.84 -3.02 -15.39
CA PHE A 22 -56.44 -2.57 -15.48
C PHE A 22 -56.31 -1.63 -16.68
N LEU A 23 -56.22 -0.34 -16.39
CA LEU A 23 -55.93 0.71 -17.36
C LEU A 23 -54.43 0.70 -17.66
N PHE A 24 -54.11 0.48 -18.93
CA PHE A 24 -52.83 0.81 -19.54
C PHE A 24 -52.49 2.28 -19.25
N VAL A 25 -51.37 2.53 -18.56
CA VAL A 25 -50.68 3.82 -18.66
C VAL A 25 -49.41 3.58 -19.45
N SER A 26 -49.49 3.96 -20.73
CA SER A 26 -48.37 4.31 -21.58
C SER A 26 -47.45 5.27 -20.83
N VAL A 27 -46.22 4.82 -20.57
CA VAL A 27 -45.13 5.68 -20.11
C VAL A 27 -44.79 6.64 -21.26
N SER A 28 -45.41 7.81 -21.24
CA SER A 28 -44.94 8.96 -21.99
C SER A 28 -43.56 9.31 -21.46
N ILE A 29 -42.55 9.24 -22.32
CA ILE A 29 -41.28 9.91 -22.11
C ILE A 29 -41.62 11.41 -22.07
N HIS A 30 -41.86 11.93 -20.87
CA HIS A 30 -41.79 13.36 -20.64
C HIS A 30 -40.30 13.71 -20.71
N SER A 31 -39.91 14.39 -21.79
CA SER A 31 -38.90 15.43 -21.65
C SER A 31 -39.33 16.29 -20.46
N ALA A 32 -38.62 16.17 -19.34
CA ALA A 32 -38.77 17.12 -18.25
C ALA A 32 -38.30 18.47 -18.78
N GLU A 33 -39.24 19.26 -19.30
CA GLU A 33 -39.06 20.70 -19.40
C GLU A 33 -38.68 21.20 -18.00
N PRO A 34 -37.67 22.07 -17.85
CA PRO A 34 -37.44 22.71 -16.57
C PRO A 34 -38.71 23.51 -16.24
N GLU A 35 -39.48 23.07 -15.23
CA GLU A 35 -40.62 23.81 -14.71
C GLU A 35 -40.21 25.28 -14.56
N SER A 36 -40.87 26.16 -15.32
CA SER A 36 -40.73 27.59 -15.13
C SER A 36 -41.35 27.93 -13.78
N GLN A 37 -40.53 27.89 -12.72
CA GLN A 37 -40.99 28.28 -11.40
C GLN A 37 -41.34 29.77 -11.44
N ASP A 38 -42.60 30.10 -11.19
CA ASP A 38 -43.00 31.47 -10.88
C ASP A 38 -42.30 31.92 -9.59
N PRO A 39 -41.83 33.17 -9.50
CA PRO A 39 -41.24 33.67 -8.26
C PRO A 39 -42.25 33.57 -7.11
N LYS A 40 -41.82 33.00 -5.99
CA LYS A 40 -42.62 32.80 -4.79
C LYS A 40 -42.20 33.76 -3.67
N ASP A 41 -43.04 33.88 -2.65
CA ASP A 41 -42.67 34.58 -1.41
C ASP A 41 -41.40 33.98 -0.79
N PHE A 42 -40.59 34.82 -0.15
CA PHE A 42 -39.33 34.44 0.49
C PHE A 42 -39.49 33.24 1.44
N ASN A 43 -40.48 33.29 2.34
CA ASN A 43 -40.69 32.24 3.33
C ASN A 43 -41.13 30.92 2.70
N ALA A 44 -41.89 31.00 1.60
CA ALA A 44 -42.30 29.83 0.84
C ALA A 44 -41.09 29.13 0.20
N VAL A 45 -40.14 29.90 -0.37
CA VAL A 45 -38.90 29.36 -0.92
C VAL A 45 -38.04 28.73 0.18
N ILE A 46 -37.80 29.43 1.30
CA ILE A 46 -37.00 28.89 2.41
C ILE A 46 -37.58 27.58 2.96
N SER A 47 -38.91 27.53 3.11
CA SER A 47 -39.61 26.32 3.56
C SER A 47 -39.47 25.16 2.57
N GLU A 48 -39.53 25.45 1.27
CA GLU A 48 -39.34 24.44 0.22
C GLU A 48 -37.90 23.90 0.19
N LEU A 49 -36.90 24.77 0.33
CA LEU A 49 -35.49 24.37 0.43
C LEU A 49 -35.27 23.47 1.65
N ALA A 50 -35.74 23.88 2.83
CA ALA A 50 -35.62 23.11 4.07
C ALA A 50 -36.30 21.74 3.96
N LYS A 51 -37.50 21.69 3.37
CA LYS A 51 -38.25 20.45 3.16
C LYS A 51 -37.50 19.48 2.24
N LYS A 52 -37.00 19.94 1.09
CA LYS A 52 -36.21 19.12 0.15
C LYS A 52 -34.94 18.58 0.81
N MET A 53 -34.28 19.38 1.64
CA MET A 53 -33.12 18.91 2.42
C MET A 53 -33.50 17.81 3.42
N GLN A 54 -34.61 17.98 4.13
CA GLN A 54 -35.08 17.00 5.12
C GLN A 54 -35.52 15.68 4.48
N GLU A 55 -36.22 15.73 3.34
CA GLU A 55 -36.68 14.54 2.58
C GLU A 55 -35.54 13.72 2.01
N SER A 56 -34.39 14.36 1.72
CA SER A 56 -33.20 13.66 1.19
C SER A 56 -32.46 12.79 2.23
N ASN A 57 -32.76 12.95 3.52
CA ASN A 57 -32.04 12.27 4.60
C ASN A 57 -32.87 11.11 5.19
N ALA A 58 -32.86 9.95 4.52
CA ALA A 58 -33.63 8.75 4.88
C ALA A 58 -32.94 7.85 5.94
N THR A 59 -32.23 8.43 6.92
CA THR A 59 -31.48 7.66 7.93
C THR A 59 -32.04 7.83 9.35
N ASP A 60 -31.94 6.76 10.16
CA ASP A 60 -32.47 6.69 11.54
C ASP A 60 -31.64 7.51 12.57
N LYS A 61 -30.56 8.17 12.13
CA LYS A 61 -29.67 8.97 12.98
C LYS A 61 -29.58 10.42 12.46
N PRO A 62 -29.73 11.44 13.32
CA PRO A 62 -29.63 12.83 12.90
C PRO A 62 -28.22 13.16 12.39
N LYS A 63 -28.10 13.74 11.19
CA LYS A 63 -26.83 14.22 10.64
C LYS A 63 -26.46 15.58 11.23
N ARG A 64 -25.19 15.78 11.62
CA ARG A 64 -24.67 17.09 12.03
C ARG A 64 -24.49 17.97 10.80
N LEU A 65 -25.24 19.07 10.74
CA LEU A 65 -25.32 19.91 9.54
C LEU A 65 -24.73 21.29 9.82
N ALA A 66 -23.75 21.70 9.00
CA ALA A 66 -23.33 23.10 8.89
C ALA A 66 -24.03 23.77 7.70
N VAL A 67 -24.47 25.02 7.90
CA VAL A 67 -24.99 25.88 6.82
C VAL A 67 -23.99 27.03 6.65
N VAL A 68 -23.43 27.15 5.45
CA VAL A 68 -22.50 28.22 5.07
C VAL A 68 -23.29 29.43 4.59
N THR A 69 -22.77 30.63 4.84
CA THR A 69 -23.33 31.87 4.30
C THR A 69 -23.48 31.78 2.78
N PHE A 70 -24.69 32.04 2.28
CA PHE A 70 -24.96 32.14 0.84
C PHE A 70 -24.18 33.29 0.21
N VAL A 71 -23.56 33.07 -0.96
CA VAL A 71 -22.73 34.09 -1.63
C VAL A 71 -23.30 34.53 -2.98
N PRO A 72 -23.08 35.79 -3.42
CA PRO A 72 -23.53 36.25 -4.73
C PRO A 72 -22.81 35.54 -5.88
N SER A 73 -23.55 35.19 -6.94
CA SER A 73 -22.99 34.48 -8.12
C SER A 73 -22.20 35.38 -9.07
N GLN A 74 -22.48 36.69 -9.10
CA GLN A 74 -21.80 37.68 -9.95
C GLN A 74 -21.59 38.96 -9.10
N ASN A 75 -20.34 39.43 -9.00
CA ASN A 75 -19.82 40.48 -8.10
C ASN A 75 -19.35 40.00 -6.71
N ARG A 76 -18.16 39.38 -6.68
CA ARG A 76 -17.34 39.22 -5.47
C ARG A 76 -16.50 40.48 -5.24
N ASN A 77 -17.13 41.59 -4.85
CA ASN A 77 -16.39 42.69 -4.26
C ASN A 77 -16.11 42.30 -2.80
N GLU A 78 -14.83 42.09 -2.43
CA GLU A 78 -14.41 41.69 -1.08
C GLU A 78 -14.86 42.66 0.03
N ASN A 79 -15.22 43.90 -0.34
CA ASN A 79 -15.67 44.95 0.58
C ASN A 79 -17.19 45.20 0.58
N ALA A 80 -17.98 44.48 -0.21
CA ALA A 80 -19.43 44.65 -0.24
C ALA A 80 -20.12 43.79 0.83
N LYS A 81 -21.02 44.38 1.62
CA LYS A 81 -21.77 43.63 2.64
C LYS A 81 -22.70 42.59 2.00
N ASN A 82 -22.63 41.35 2.48
CA ASN A 82 -23.44 40.21 2.02
C ASN A 82 -24.75 40.04 2.82
N GLU A 83 -25.50 41.13 3.03
CA GLU A 83 -26.65 41.14 3.96
C GLU A 83 -27.79 40.21 3.50
N PHE A 84 -28.03 40.08 2.20
CA PHE A 84 -29.01 39.13 1.67
C PHE A 84 -28.61 37.66 1.91
N GLY A 85 -27.33 37.31 1.68
CA GLY A 85 -26.83 35.96 1.92
C GLY A 85 -26.90 35.55 3.39
N GLU A 86 -26.59 36.48 4.29
CA GLU A 86 -26.78 36.36 5.74
C GLU A 86 -28.25 36.07 6.09
N TYR A 87 -29.17 36.86 5.52
CA TYR A 87 -30.60 36.75 5.78
C TYR A 87 -31.19 35.40 5.32
N VAL A 88 -30.80 34.92 4.13
CA VAL A 88 -31.18 33.58 3.63
C VAL A 88 -30.68 32.48 4.56
N THR A 89 -29.43 32.61 5.01
CA THR A 89 -28.77 31.61 5.85
C THR A 89 -29.45 31.48 7.21
N GLU A 90 -29.71 32.59 7.89
CA GLU A 90 -30.41 32.59 9.18
C GLU A 90 -31.85 32.07 9.08
N SER A 91 -32.56 32.46 8.02
CA SER A 91 -33.93 32.01 7.77
C SER A 91 -33.97 30.49 7.54
N LEU A 92 -33.00 29.95 6.81
CA LEU A 92 -32.89 28.52 6.56
C LEU A 92 -32.49 27.73 7.82
N ILE A 93 -31.54 28.22 8.62
CA ILE A 93 -31.18 27.65 9.91
C ILE A 93 -32.41 27.58 10.83
N SER A 94 -33.19 28.66 10.88
CA SER A 94 -34.45 28.73 11.63
C SER A 94 -35.44 27.67 11.16
N ALA A 95 -35.67 27.55 9.84
CA ALA A 95 -36.56 26.54 9.26
C ALA A 95 -36.12 25.09 9.56
N LEU A 96 -34.82 24.81 9.48
CA LEU A 96 -34.24 23.48 9.75
C LEU A 96 -34.23 23.13 11.24
N SER A 97 -34.22 24.12 12.14
CA SER A 97 -34.16 23.90 13.59
C SER A 97 -35.40 23.20 14.16
N SER A 98 -36.52 23.25 13.42
CA SER A 98 -37.81 22.67 13.79
C SER A 98 -37.81 21.14 13.88
N ASN A 99 -36.88 20.44 13.20
CA ASN A 99 -36.84 18.98 13.15
C ASN A 99 -35.47 18.38 13.51
N LYS A 100 -35.14 18.41 14.81
CA LYS A 100 -33.87 17.92 15.39
C LYS A 100 -33.63 16.40 15.23
N LYS A 101 -34.64 15.65 14.78
CA LYS A 101 -34.52 14.20 14.51
C LYS A 101 -33.81 13.92 13.19
N ILE A 102 -33.84 14.87 12.25
CA ILE A 102 -33.23 14.74 10.92
C ILE A 102 -31.85 15.42 10.87
N PHE A 103 -31.77 16.66 11.36
CA PHE A 103 -30.51 17.42 11.41
C PHE A 103 -30.20 17.93 12.81
N LYS A 104 -28.93 17.80 13.21
CA LYS A 104 -28.35 18.48 14.37
C LYS A 104 -27.52 19.66 13.88
N LEU A 105 -28.07 20.86 13.98
CA LEU A 105 -27.42 22.06 13.46
C LEU A 105 -26.12 22.37 14.21
N PHE A 106 -25.07 22.65 13.45
CA PHE A 106 -23.77 23.06 13.96
C PHE A 106 -23.72 24.57 14.19
N GLU A 107 -23.04 25.01 15.26
CA GLU A 107 -22.99 26.43 15.62
C GLU A 107 -22.25 27.24 14.56
N ARG A 108 -22.97 28.20 13.98
CA ARG A 108 -22.47 29.07 12.92
C ARG A 108 -21.21 29.85 13.30
N LYS A 109 -21.17 30.46 14.49
CA LYS A 109 -19.98 31.20 14.98
C LYS A 109 -18.71 30.32 15.03
N ARG A 110 -18.86 29.01 15.24
CA ARG A 110 -17.73 28.08 15.22
C ARG A 110 -17.29 27.75 13.80
N LEU A 111 -18.25 27.61 12.88
CA LEU A 111 -17.98 27.44 11.46
C LEU A 111 -17.27 28.68 10.89
N ASP A 112 -17.78 29.88 11.20
CA ASP A 112 -17.22 31.15 10.72
C ASP A 112 -15.79 31.37 11.24
N ALA A 113 -15.49 30.99 12.49
CA ALA A 113 -14.14 31.04 13.03
C ALA A 113 -13.18 30.14 12.24
N VAL A 114 -13.60 28.91 11.93
CA VAL A 114 -12.80 27.95 11.15
C VAL A 114 -12.59 28.40 9.71
N LEU A 115 -13.62 28.99 9.08
CA LEU A 115 -13.55 29.51 7.72
C LEU A 115 -12.67 30.77 7.62
N LYS A 116 -12.71 31.65 8.63
CA LYS A 116 -11.91 32.88 8.69
C LYS A 116 -10.41 32.62 8.93
N GLU A 117 -10.06 31.55 9.63
CA GLU A 117 -8.66 31.12 9.81
C GLU A 117 -8.04 30.56 8.51
N ASN A 118 -8.88 30.17 7.54
CA ASN A 118 -8.48 29.55 6.29
C ASN A 118 -8.99 30.37 5.07
N ASP A 119 -8.68 31.67 5.04
CA ASP A 119 -9.18 32.68 4.10
C ASP A 119 -9.13 32.31 2.59
N LEU A 120 -8.28 31.34 2.21
CA LEU A 120 -8.20 30.79 0.85
C LEU A 120 -9.34 29.82 0.47
N MET A 121 -10.24 29.45 1.40
CA MET A 121 -11.31 28.47 1.16
C MET A 121 -12.64 29.09 0.73
N LEU A 122 -12.89 30.37 1.05
CA LEU A 122 -14.17 31.03 0.81
C LEU A 122 -14.54 31.11 -0.68
N THR A 123 -13.55 31.11 -1.57
CA THR A 123 -13.74 31.26 -3.00
C THR A 123 -14.17 29.98 -3.72
N ASP A 124 -14.09 28.81 -3.07
CA ASP A 124 -14.27 27.49 -3.69
C ASP A 124 -15.17 26.49 -2.91
N LEU A 125 -15.98 26.97 -1.97
CA LEU A 125 -16.89 26.18 -1.10
C LEU A 125 -18.00 25.39 -1.82
N MET A 126 -18.06 25.48 -3.15
CA MET A 126 -18.99 24.71 -4.00
C MET A 126 -18.30 23.54 -4.72
N GLN A 127 -16.99 23.35 -4.49
CA GLN A 127 -16.22 22.21 -4.98
C GLN A 127 -16.14 21.08 -3.96
N LYS A 128 -16.09 19.85 -4.48
CA LYS A 128 -16.00 18.59 -3.74
C LYS A 128 -14.90 18.63 -2.67
N ASP A 129 -13.72 19.13 -3.03
CA ASP A 129 -12.54 19.10 -2.18
C ASP A 129 -12.60 20.09 -1.01
N ALA A 130 -13.40 21.15 -1.11
CA ALA A 130 -13.59 22.12 -0.03
C ALA A 130 -14.50 21.55 1.07
N ALA A 131 -15.57 20.84 0.69
CA ALA A 131 -16.49 20.24 1.65
C ALA A 131 -15.83 19.13 2.48
N ILE A 132 -14.95 18.33 1.87
CA ILE A 132 -14.18 17.29 2.56
C ILE A 132 -13.26 17.92 3.61
N LYS A 133 -12.50 18.95 3.22
CA LYS A 133 -11.61 19.67 4.15
C LYS A 133 -12.38 20.33 5.29
N ILE A 134 -13.58 20.89 5.05
CA ILE A 134 -14.39 21.45 6.14
C ILE A 134 -14.89 20.35 7.09
N GLY A 135 -15.22 19.17 6.59
CA GLY A 135 -15.54 18.01 7.42
C GLY A 135 -14.36 17.50 8.26
N GLU A 136 -13.12 17.72 7.81
CA GLU A 136 -11.90 17.47 8.59
C GLU A 136 -11.71 18.51 9.71
N LEU A 137 -12.09 19.76 9.45
CA LEU A 137 -11.92 20.88 10.38
C LEU A 137 -13.03 20.97 11.43
N VAL A 138 -14.23 20.52 11.08
CA VAL A 138 -15.45 20.70 11.88
C VAL A 138 -16.18 19.37 12.00
N PRO A 139 -16.64 18.98 13.20
CA PRO A 139 -17.30 17.69 13.43
C PRO A 139 -18.75 17.70 12.89
N ILE A 140 -18.90 17.82 11.57
CA ILE A 140 -20.15 17.76 10.81
C ILE A 140 -20.20 16.52 9.93
N ASP A 141 -21.39 16.08 9.56
CA ASP A 141 -21.65 14.95 8.66
C ASP A 141 -22.12 15.43 7.28
N ALA A 142 -22.62 16.66 7.21
CA ALA A 142 -23.07 17.29 5.97
C ALA A 142 -22.82 18.80 5.99
N LEU A 143 -22.51 19.35 4.83
CA LEU A 143 -22.34 20.78 4.60
C LEU A 143 -23.39 21.26 3.60
N PHE A 144 -24.11 22.33 3.94
CA PHE A 144 -24.98 23.02 3.01
C PHE A 144 -24.37 24.36 2.60
N SER A 145 -24.19 24.54 1.31
CA SER A 145 -23.61 25.75 0.71
C SER A 145 -24.45 26.19 -0.48
N GLY A 146 -24.49 27.48 -0.77
CA GLY A 146 -25.32 28.00 -1.84
C GLY A 146 -24.93 29.37 -2.35
N THR A 147 -25.49 29.72 -3.50
CA THR A 147 -25.32 31.02 -4.16
C THR A 147 -26.66 31.65 -4.47
N TYR A 148 -26.66 32.98 -4.65
CA TYR A 148 -27.82 33.71 -5.12
C TYR A 148 -27.47 34.67 -6.27
N THR A 149 -28.45 34.98 -7.10
CA THR A 149 -28.33 35.92 -8.21
C THR A 149 -29.54 36.85 -8.20
N LYS A 150 -29.30 38.15 -7.97
CA LYS A 150 -30.36 39.16 -8.08
C LYS A 150 -30.63 39.44 -9.56
N LEU A 151 -31.87 39.22 -9.99
CA LEU A 151 -32.38 39.58 -11.31
C LEU A 151 -33.37 40.75 -11.17
N LYS A 152 -33.87 41.26 -12.30
CA LYS A 152 -34.71 42.48 -12.32
C LYS A 152 -36.01 42.35 -11.52
N SER A 153 -36.64 41.17 -11.53
CA SER A 153 -37.96 40.93 -10.93
C SER A 153 -37.98 39.86 -9.84
N TYR A 154 -36.89 39.10 -9.68
CA TYR A 154 -36.78 38.02 -8.69
C TYR A 154 -35.31 37.76 -8.36
N ILE A 155 -35.07 36.94 -7.34
CA ILE A 155 -33.75 36.48 -6.93
C ILE A 155 -33.71 34.97 -7.09
N ASP A 156 -32.76 34.47 -7.88
CA ASP A 156 -32.48 33.04 -7.97
C ASP A 156 -31.62 32.62 -6.77
N VAL A 157 -32.00 31.54 -6.10
CA VAL A 157 -31.23 30.94 -5.01
C VAL A 157 -30.97 29.48 -5.34
N ASN A 158 -29.71 29.06 -5.25
CA ASN A 158 -29.27 27.69 -5.51
C ASN A 158 -28.46 27.18 -4.32
N GLY A 159 -28.74 25.96 -3.85
CA GLY A 159 -28.05 25.34 -2.72
C GLY A 159 -27.72 23.88 -2.99
N ARG A 160 -26.67 23.38 -2.36
CA ARG A 160 -26.23 21.99 -2.42
C ARG A 160 -25.96 21.47 -1.03
N LEU A 161 -26.51 20.31 -0.73
CA LEU A 161 -26.16 19.52 0.45
C LEU A 161 -25.09 18.52 0.06
N ILE A 162 -23.96 18.55 0.75
CA ILE A 162 -22.76 17.79 0.41
C ILE A 162 -22.42 16.87 1.59
N ASP A 163 -22.16 15.59 1.30
CA ASP A 163 -21.59 14.65 2.28
C ASP A 163 -20.11 14.99 2.46
N VAL A 164 -19.69 15.30 3.69
CA VAL A 164 -18.32 15.78 3.92
C VAL A 164 -17.29 14.67 3.98
N VAL A 165 -17.69 13.40 4.01
CA VAL A 165 -16.77 12.25 3.98
C VAL A 165 -16.45 11.87 2.54
N THR A 166 -17.46 11.82 1.68
CA THR A 166 -17.29 11.42 0.27
C THR A 166 -17.14 12.61 -0.69
N GLY A 167 -17.57 13.79 -0.27
CA GLY A 167 -17.68 14.99 -1.08
C GLY A 167 -18.82 14.94 -2.11
N GLU A 168 -19.71 13.96 -2.02
CA GLU A 168 -20.83 13.79 -2.97
C GLU A 168 -21.98 14.77 -2.68
N ILE A 169 -22.59 15.31 -3.74
CA ILE A 169 -23.77 16.15 -3.63
C ILE A 169 -24.98 15.23 -3.37
N MET A 170 -25.50 15.27 -2.14
CA MET A 170 -26.66 14.50 -1.70
C MET A 170 -27.96 15.04 -2.29
N VAL A 171 -28.11 16.37 -2.32
CA VAL A 171 -29.26 17.03 -2.96
C VAL A 171 -28.86 18.40 -3.49
N SER A 172 -29.42 18.77 -4.63
CA SER A 172 -29.38 20.15 -5.15
C SER A 172 -30.78 20.75 -5.05
N VAL A 173 -30.86 21.96 -4.52
CA VAL A 173 -32.11 22.69 -4.33
C VAL A 173 -32.01 24.05 -5.01
N SER A 174 -33.10 24.48 -5.62
CA SER A 174 -33.21 25.79 -6.25
C SER A 174 -34.58 26.40 -5.98
N GLY A 175 -34.65 27.73 -6.00
CA GLY A 175 -35.89 28.47 -5.86
C GLY A 175 -35.78 29.92 -6.34
N ARG A 176 -36.91 30.48 -6.75
CA ARG A 176 -37.04 31.87 -7.18
C ARG A 176 -37.82 32.67 -6.15
N ILE A 177 -37.17 33.68 -5.59
CA ILE A 177 -37.77 34.59 -4.60
C ILE A 177 -38.25 35.83 -5.31
N GLN A 178 -39.54 36.16 -5.20
CA GLN A 178 -40.10 37.41 -5.71
C GLN A 178 -39.38 38.60 -5.07
N LEU A 179 -38.90 39.52 -5.89
CA LEU A 179 -38.22 40.72 -5.40
C LEU A 179 -39.26 41.70 -4.84
N THR A 180 -39.14 42.06 -3.57
CA THR A 180 -39.98 43.05 -2.86
C THR A 180 -39.14 44.24 -2.40
N ASP A 181 -39.78 45.37 -2.08
CA ASP A 181 -39.09 46.57 -1.60
C ASP A 181 -38.25 46.31 -0.34
N ASP A 182 -38.76 45.51 0.59
CA ASP A 182 -38.05 45.11 1.81
C ASP A 182 -36.81 44.24 1.53
N LEU A 183 -36.86 43.37 0.53
CA LEU A 183 -35.70 42.57 0.14
C LEU A 183 -34.68 43.40 -0.66
N MET A 184 -35.13 44.46 -1.35
CA MET A 184 -34.23 45.37 -2.07
C MET A 184 -33.26 46.12 -1.15
N SER A 185 -33.65 46.40 0.11
CA SER A 185 -32.79 47.08 1.07
C SER A 185 -31.58 46.25 1.53
N LEU A 186 -31.59 44.93 1.29
CA LEU A 186 -30.49 44.00 1.65
C LEU A 186 -29.37 43.93 0.59
N PHE A 187 -29.42 44.76 -0.45
CA PHE A 187 -28.42 44.82 -1.53
C PHE A 187 -27.65 46.15 -1.53
N PRO A 188 -26.33 46.14 -1.79
CA PRO A 188 -25.53 47.37 -1.85
C PRO A 188 -26.04 48.33 -2.94
N GLY A 189 -26.19 49.63 -2.59
CA GLY A 189 -26.63 50.68 -3.52
C GLY A 189 -28.06 51.21 -3.32
N ALA A 190 -28.76 50.84 -2.23
CA ALA A 190 -30.12 51.29 -1.96
C ALA A 190 -30.23 52.70 -1.35
N ASN A 191 -29.13 53.32 -0.90
CA ASN A 191 -29.08 54.74 -0.52
C ASN A 191 -27.63 55.26 -0.61
N ASN A 192 -27.35 56.10 -1.61
CA ASN A 192 -26.14 56.90 -1.65
C ASN A 192 -26.32 58.11 -0.74
N ASN A 193 -25.52 58.20 0.33
CA ASN A 193 -25.07 59.46 0.91
C ASN A 193 -23.80 59.19 1.73
N GLU A 194 -22.66 59.39 1.08
CA GLU A 194 -21.37 59.60 1.75
C GLU A 194 -21.38 60.95 2.47
N ASN A 195 -20.91 60.98 3.73
CA ASN A 195 -19.94 61.96 4.25
C ASN A 195 -19.91 61.95 5.79
N ALA A 196 -18.83 61.44 6.38
CA ALA A 196 -18.30 61.90 7.67
C ALA A 196 -16.78 61.62 7.75
N PRO A 197 -15.96 62.55 8.27
CA PRO A 197 -14.51 62.41 8.28
C PRO A 197 -14.05 61.54 9.47
N ASN A 198 -13.21 60.55 9.21
CA ASN A 198 -12.71 59.65 10.25
C ASN A 198 -11.35 60.16 10.78
N GLU A 199 -11.34 60.63 12.02
CA GLU A 199 -10.11 60.95 12.76
C GLU A 199 -9.35 59.66 13.11
N ASN A 200 -8.03 59.71 12.94
CA ASN A 200 -7.05 58.69 13.30
C ASN A 200 -7.15 58.26 14.78
N ARG A 201 -7.72 57.09 15.06
CA ARG A 201 -7.33 56.26 16.21
C ARG A 201 -6.96 54.87 15.70
N LYS A 202 -5.68 54.52 15.80
CA LYS A 202 -5.19 53.15 15.56
C LYS A 202 -5.97 52.20 16.48
N SER A 203 -6.47 51.10 15.94
CA SER A 203 -7.18 50.10 16.75
C SER A 203 -6.22 49.44 17.76
N ASP A 204 -6.76 48.85 18.83
CA ASP A 204 -5.93 48.13 19.81
C ASP A 204 -5.10 47.00 19.17
N LEU A 205 -5.63 46.40 18.09
CA LEU A 205 -4.91 45.40 17.27
C LEU A 205 -3.73 46.01 16.50
N ASP A 206 -3.88 47.21 15.96
CA ASP A 206 -2.80 47.92 15.27
C ASP A 206 -1.68 48.29 16.23
N LEU A 207 -2.04 48.73 17.45
CA LEU A 207 -1.08 49.03 18.50
C LEU A 207 -0.34 47.77 18.97
N CYS A 208 -1.05 46.65 19.05
CA CYS A 208 -0.49 45.35 19.41
C CYS A 208 0.54 44.86 18.36
N LYS A 209 0.18 44.93 17.07
CA LYS A 209 1.08 44.60 15.95
C LYS A 209 2.33 45.49 15.90
N GLU A 210 2.18 46.79 16.17
CA GLU A 210 3.30 47.74 16.18
C GLU A 210 4.30 47.41 17.31
N LYS A 211 3.80 47.14 18.52
CA LYS A 211 4.65 46.74 19.65
C LYS A 211 5.32 45.38 19.41
N ALA A 212 4.60 44.40 18.86
CA ALA A 212 5.16 43.09 18.51
C ALA A 212 6.28 43.21 17.46
N LYS A 213 6.12 44.09 16.45
CA LYS A 213 7.16 44.37 15.45
C LYS A 213 8.43 44.95 16.08
N ALA A 214 8.30 45.82 17.07
CA ALA A 214 9.45 46.39 17.78
C ALA A 214 10.22 45.33 18.59
N VAL A 215 9.52 44.37 19.21
CA VAL A 215 10.15 43.23 19.90
C VAL A 215 10.81 42.29 18.89
N LYS A 216 10.12 41.96 17.79
CA LYS A 216 10.65 41.13 16.70
C LYS A 216 11.96 41.69 16.12
N ALA A 217 12.09 43.01 15.97
CA ALA A 217 13.31 43.63 15.42
C ALA A 217 14.58 43.33 16.25
N ARG A 218 14.44 43.05 17.56
CA ARG A 218 15.56 42.71 18.45
C ARG A 218 16.13 41.30 18.18
N LEU A 219 15.44 40.44 17.43
CA LEU A 219 15.96 39.14 16.98
C LEU A 219 17.22 39.25 16.12
N ASN A 220 17.48 40.43 15.52
CA ASN A 220 18.67 40.68 14.72
C ASN A 220 19.95 40.79 15.57
N ASP A 221 19.84 40.93 16.90
CA ASP A 221 20.98 41.09 17.80
C ASP A 221 20.81 40.26 19.08
N LEU A 222 21.28 39.02 19.00
CA LEU A 222 21.31 38.05 20.11
C LEU A 222 22.73 37.88 20.69
N SER A 223 23.57 38.92 20.61
CA SER A 223 25.01 38.85 20.91
C SER A 223 25.39 38.74 22.39
N SER A 224 24.46 38.98 23.33
CA SER A 224 24.70 38.88 24.77
C SER A 224 23.50 38.33 25.53
N ASP A 225 23.77 37.72 26.69
CA ASP A 225 22.71 37.15 27.54
C ASP A 225 21.70 38.23 27.99
N ASP A 226 22.16 39.42 28.37
CA ASP A 226 21.27 40.54 28.74
C ASP A 226 20.26 40.89 27.64
N LYS A 227 20.69 40.87 26.37
CA LYS A 227 19.81 41.15 25.22
C LYS A 227 18.80 40.02 25.01
N ILE A 228 19.24 38.77 25.17
CA ILE A 228 18.37 37.58 25.10
C ILE A 228 17.32 37.62 26.21
N GLN A 229 17.72 37.87 27.46
CA GLN A 229 16.80 37.96 28.61
C GLN A 229 15.81 39.11 28.45
N ALA A 230 16.25 40.29 27.98
CA ALA A 230 15.37 41.41 27.71
C ALA A 230 14.37 41.12 26.59
N LEU A 231 14.80 40.46 25.51
CA LEU A 231 13.94 40.01 24.43
C LEU A 231 12.87 39.03 24.93
N VAL A 232 13.25 38.01 25.71
CA VAL A 232 12.30 37.05 26.27
C VAL A 232 11.32 37.73 27.22
N ARG A 233 11.80 38.55 28.16
CA ARG A 233 10.96 39.24 29.16
C ARG A 233 9.88 40.12 28.51
N ASP A 234 10.21 40.80 27.42
CA ASP A 234 9.24 41.60 26.68
C ASP A 234 8.40 40.77 25.71
N GLY A 235 8.97 39.72 25.13
CA GLY A 235 8.30 38.81 24.19
C GLY A 235 7.18 37.99 24.83
N ILE A 236 7.39 37.40 26.01
CA ILE A 236 6.38 36.55 26.69
C ILE A 236 5.14 37.33 27.16
N LYS A 237 5.18 38.67 27.12
CA LYS A 237 4.01 39.53 27.40
C LYS A 237 2.99 39.46 26.27
N PHE A 238 3.40 39.02 25.08
CA PHE A 238 2.49 38.77 23.97
C PHE A 238 2.01 37.32 24.07
N PRO A 239 0.70 37.06 24.00
CA PRO A 239 0.20 35.70 23.87
C PRO A 239 0.73 35.09 22.56
N PHE A 240 1.01 33.78 22.57
CA PHE A 240 1.40 33.09 21.35
C PHE A 240 0.17 32.82 20.49
N ASP A 241 -0.38 33.83 19.82
CA ASP A 241 -1.53 33.74 18.91
C ASP A 241 -1.15 34.04 17.45
N THR A 242 -2.14 33.96 16.55
CA THR A 242 -2.01 34.23 15.11
C THR A 242 -2.02 35.71 14.76
N GLU A 243 -2.21 36.60 15.74
CA GLU A 243 -2.30 38.05 15.51
C GLU A 243 -1.00 38.75 15.86
N CYS A 244 -0.71 38.88 17.15
CA CYS A 244 0.45 39.60 17.66
C CYS A 244 1.59 38.66 18.05
N GLY A 245 1.29 37.40 18.36
CA GLY A 245 2.24 36.40 18.82
C GLY A 245 3.01 35.65 17.72
N VAL A 246 2.77 35.93 16.44
CA VAL A 246 3.36 35.15 15.32
C VAL A 246 4.89 35.16 15.34
N PHE A 247 5.53 36.21 15.89
CA PHE A 247 6.99 36.27 16.00
C PHE A 247 7.60 35.20 16.93
N HIS A 248 6.79 34.51 17.75
CA HIS A 248 7.27 33.39 18.56
C HIS A 248 7.81 32.23 17.70
N PHE A 249 7.30 32.04 16.47
CA PHE A 249 7.90 31.11 15.50
C PHE A 249 9.32 31.54 15.13
N ASP A 250 9.53 32.83 14.85
CA ASP A 250 10.86 33.38 14.54
C ASP A 250 11.82 33.27 15.73
N LEU A 251 11.31 33.50 16.94
CA LEU A 251 12.08 33.41 18.19
C LEU A 251 12.52 31.96 18.48
N MET A 252 11.61 30.98 18.33
CA MET A 252 11.96 29.56 18.43
C MET A 252 13.00 29.15 17.39
N TYR A 253 12.83 29.59 16.13
CA TYR A 253 13.78 29.30 15.05
C TYR A 253 15.16 29.91 15.34
N ALA A 254 15.23 31.17 15.77
CA ALA A 254 16.47 31.84 16.13
C ALA A 254 17.16 31.13 17.30
N PHE A 255 16.43 30.82 18.37
CA PHE A 255 17.00 30.16 19.54
C PHE A 255 17.52 28.76 19.20
N LYS A 256 16.82 28.02 18.33
CA LYS A 256 17.32 26.75 17.81
C LYS A 256 18.58 26.94 16.96
N ARG A 257 18.59 27.90 16.04
CA ARG A 257 19.73 28.17 15.14
C ARG A 257 21.00 28.57 15.89
N TYR A 258 20.87 29.37 16.95
CA TYR A 258 21.98 29.86 17.75
C TYR A 258 22.26 29.04 19.01
N ASN A 259 21.57 27.90 19.18
CA ASN A 259 21.69 27.01 20.34
C ASN A 259 21.52 27.75 21.69
N ILE A 260 20.51 28.61 21.77
CA ILE A 260 20.19 29.41 22.95
C ILE A 260 19.17 28.65 23.81
N GLU A 261 19.51 28.46 25.08
CA GLU A 261 18.60 27.95 26.10
C GLU A 261 18.07 29.08 26.98
N ASN A 262 16.75 29.11 27.19
CA ASN A 262 16.13 30.06 28.09
C ASN A 262 14.95 29.43 28.85
N THR A 263 15.10 29.28 30.15
CA THR A 263 14.13 28.58 31.01
C THR A 263 12.79 29.30 31.09
N GLU A 264 12.77 30.63 31.15
CA GLU A 264 11.53 31.41 31.21
C GLU A 264 10.73 31.28 29.90
N TYR A 265 11.43 31.28 28.77
CA TYR A 265 10.81 31.03 27.47
C TYR A 265 10.27 29.60 27.36
N LYS A 266 11.02 28.59 27.84
CA LYS A 266 10.54 27.19 27.89
C LYS A 266 9.25 27.07 28.73
N LYS A 267 9.17 27.72 29.89
CA LYS A 267 7.95 27.76 30.72
C LYS A 267 6.77 28.42 29.99
N PHE A 268 7.01 29.52 29.29
CA PHE A 268 5.98 30.18 28.47
C PHE A 268 5.44 29.24 27.38
N LEU A 269 6.32 28.58 26.62
CA LEU A 269 5.92 27.68 25.55
C LEU A 269 5.18 26.43 26.07
N THR A 270 5.62 25.86 27.19
CA THR A 270 4.94 24.71 27.80
C THR A 270 3.53 25.06 28.29
N ALA A 271 3.35 26.25 28.89
CA ALA A 271 2.03 26.77 29.25
C ALA A 271 1.15 27.05 28.03
N ALA A 272 1.73 27.62 26.96
CA ALA A 272 1.05 27.84 25.70
C ALA A 272 0.55 26.51 25.10
N LEU A 273 1.41 25.50 25.01
CA LEU A 273 1.05 24.16 24.52
C LEU A 273 -0.08 23.54 25.33
N ASP A 274 -0.05 23.65 26.66
CA ASP A 274 -1.06 23.06 27.52
C ASP A 274 -2.46 23.70 27.34
N SER A 275 -2.47 25.00 27.01
CA SER A 275 -3.69 25.77 26.75
C SER A 275 -4.36 25.43 25.41
N ILE A 276 -3.65 24.77 24.49
CA ILE A 276 -4.19 24.46 23.16
C ILE A 276 -5.31 23.40 23.29
N PRO A 277 -6.54 23.71 22.83
CA PRO A 277 -7.66 22.79 22.92
C PRO A 277 -7.57 21.66 21.88
N TYR A 278 -7.10 21.96 20.66
CA TYR A 278 -7.04 21.02 19.53
C TYR A 278 -5.66 21.04 18.84
N PRO A 279 -4.65 20.35 19.43
CA PRO A 279 -3.28 20.40 18.93
C PRO A 279 -3.08 19.93 17.48
N ALA A 280 -3.92 19.02 16.98
CA ALA A 280 -3.80 18.50 15.61
C ALA A 280 -3.96 19.60 14.53
N ASN A 281 -4.78 20.61 14.79
CA ASN A 281 -5.11 21.67 13.82
C ASN A 281 -4.41 22.99 14.15
N ASP A 282 -3.51 22.98 15.13
CA ASP A 282 -2.83 24.16 15.62
C ASP A 282 -1.33 24.03 15.39
N GLN A 283 -0.82 24.78 14.42
CA GLN A 283 0.60 24.74 14.06
C GLN A 283 1.51 25.05 15.25
N ARG A 284 1.04 25.83 16.24
CA ARG A 284 1.84 26.13 17.45
C ARG A 284 2.19 24.84 18.19
N ALA A 285 1.28 23.87 18.26
CA ALA A 285 1.48 22.68 19.09
C ALA A 285 2.65 21.81 18.61
N ILE A 286 2.70 21.50 17.31
CA ILE A 286 3.78 20.68 16.74
C ILE A 286 5.12 21.45 16.74
N GLU A 287 5.10 22.76 16.49
CA GLU A 287 6.33 23.57 16.50
C GLU A 287 6.89 23.76 17.91
N ILE A 288 6.03 23.92 18.92
CA ILE A 288 6.45 23.94 20.32
C ILE A 288 7.08 22.59 20.69
N ILE A 289 6.45 21.46 20.36
CA ILE A 289 7.04 20.14 20.65
C ILE A 289 8.39 19.99 19.95
N ARG A 290 8.48 20.32 18.66
CA ARG A 290 9.75 20.29 17.89
C ARG A 290 10.83 21.18 18.51
N TYR A 291 10.45 22.32 19.09
CA TYR A 291 11.37 23.21 19.79
C TYR A 291 11.82 22.64 21.14
N LEU A 292 10.90 22.07 21.92
CA LEU A 292 11.21 21.48 23.23
C LEU A 292 12.18 20.31 23.08
N VAL A 293 11.99 19.45 22.08
CA VAL A 293 12.86 18.28 21.84
C VAL A 293 14.14 18.59 21.02
N LYS A 294 14.53 19.87 20.89
CA LYS A 294 15.63 20.29 19.99
C LYS A 294 17.00 19.77 20.42
N ASP A 295 17.21 19.55 21.72
CA ASP A 295 18.44 18.99 22.30
C ASP A 295 18.50 17.45 22.16
N SER A 296 17.48 16.87 21.53
CA SER A 296 17.24 15.43 21.37
C SER A 296 16.99 14.69 22.68
N VAL A 297 17.09 15.32 23.85
CA VAL A 297 16.91 14.67 25.16
C VAL A 297 15.58 15.09 25.74
N ILE A 298 14.63 14.17 25.79
CA ILE A 298 13.30 14.46 26.32
C ILE A 298 13.32 14.11 27.80
N ASP A 299 13.15 15.09 28.67
CA ASP A 299 13.05 14.85 30.10
C ASP A 299 11.63 14.36 30.51
N SER A 300 11.48 13.93 31.77
CA SER A 300 10.20 13.41 32.26
C SER A 300 9.06 14.45 32.27
N GLN A 301 9.37 15.76 32.34
CA GLN A 301 8.36 16.81 32.28
C GLN A 301 7.89 17.03 30.83
N GLU A 302 8.84 17.06 29.90
CA GLU A 302 8.57 17.15 28.47
C GLU A 302 7.79 15.95 27.96
N TRP A 303 8.15 14.74 28.39
CA TRP A 303 7.38 13.54 28.08
C TRP A 303 5.94 13.65 28.58
N LYS A 304 5.73 14.02 29.86
CA LYS A 304 4.37 14.19 30.43
C LYS A 304 3.54 15.21 29.66
N LEU A 305 4.16 16.32 29.23
CA LEU A 305 3.50 17.34 28.44
C LEU A 305 3.20 16.83 27.02
N GLY A 306 4.16 16.18 26.37
CA GLY A 306 4.00 15.55 25.07
C GLY A 306 2.87 14.52 25.08
N LEU A 307 2.84 13.65 26.08
CA LEU A 307 1.78 12.65 26.28
C LEU A 307 0.42 13.31 26.52
N LYS A 308 0.36 14.40 27.32
CA LYS A 308 -0.87 15.19 27.50
C LYS A 308 -1.36 15.79 26.17
N THR A 309 -0.45 16.21 25.30
CA THR A 309 -0.76 16.69 23.94
C THR A 309 -1.25 15.56 23.05
N LEU A 310 -0.56 14.41 23.01
CA LEU A 310 -0.96 13.21 22.26
C LEU A 310 -2.38 12.76 22.60
N ARG A 311 -2.80 12.89 23.86
CA ARG A 311 -4.17 12.60 24.28
C ARG A 311 -5.24 13.42 23.55
N LYS A 312 -4.90 14.58 22.98
CA LYS A 312 -5.80 15.50 22.25
C LYS A 312 -5.53 15.53 20.74
N VAL A 313 -4.56 14.76 20.22
CA VAL A 313 -4.22 14.71 18.79
C VAL A 313 -4.93 13.52 18.14
N GLY A 314 -5.78 13.77 17.15
CA GLY A 314 -6.52 12.75 16.41
C GLY A 314 -5.67 11.94 15.42
N ASN A 315 -6.32 11.04 14.67
CA ASN A 315 -5.69 10.25 13.60
C ASN A 315 -5.03 11.15 12.53
N TYR A 316 -4.01 10.64 11.83
CA TYR A 316 -3.23 11.29 10.74
C TYR A 316 -2.09 12.22 11.16
N SER A 317 -2.14 12.86 12.33
CA SER A 317 -1.01 13.66 12.83
C SER A 317 -0.24 12.97 13.95
N LEU A 318 -0.83 11.95 14.57
CA LEU A 318 -0.32 11.34 15.80
C LEU A 318 1.10 10.78 15.63
N SER A 319 1.36 10.04 14.55
CA SER A 319 2.69 9.56 14.16
C SER A 319 3.76 10.66 14.09
N SER A 320 3.41 11.87 13.64
CA SER A 320 4.34 13.00 13.59
C SER A 320 4.74 13.49 14.98
N TYR A 321 3.81 13.50 15.93
CA TYR A 321 4.11 13.84 17.32
C TYR A 321 4.92 12.72 17.99
N ILE A 322 4.56 11.47 17.74
CA ILE A 322 5.25 10.28 18.25
C ILE A 322 6.72 10.28 17.79
N SER A 323 6.98 10.60 16.52
CA SER A 323 8.35 10.62 16.00
C SER A 323 9.23 11.63 16.76
N TYR A 324 8.74 12.84 17.03
CA TYR A 324 9.48 13.81 17.84
C TYR A 324 9.67 13.38 19.29
N LEU A 325 8.70 12.65 19.87
CA LEU A 325 8.71 12.30 21.29
C LEU A 325 9.45 10.98 21.62
N LEU A 326 9.70 10.13 20.64
CA LEU A 326 10.30 8.81 20.85
C LEU A 326 11.50 8.49 19.97
N THR A 327 11.73 9.21 18.87
CA THR A 327 12.91 8.97 18.03
C THR A 327 14.07 9.86 18.45
N HIS A 328 15.22 9.24 18.71
CA HIS A 328 16.43 9.91 19.18
C HIS A 328 17.60 9.52 18.26
N GLN A 329 18.54 10.44 18.01
CA GLN A 329 19.77 10.15 17.23
C GLN A 329 20.58 8.97 17.82
N ASN A 330 20.83 8.98 19.14
CA ASN A 330 21.35 7.85 19.91
C ASN A 330 20.26 7.01 20.59
N ILE A 331 19.38 6.39 19.80
CA ILE A 331 18.29 5.53 20.31
C ILE A 331 18.80 4.42 21.26
N SER A 332 20.01 3.90 21.03
CA SER A 332 20.61 2.84 21.85
C SER A 332 20.77 3.22 23.33
N ALA A 333 21.07 4.49 23.62
CA ALA A 333 21.26 4.95 25.01
C ALA A 333 19.93 5.10 25.77
N TYR A 334 18.83 5.32 25.05
CA TYR A 334 17.51 5.62 25.62
C TYR A 334 16.47 4.52 25.38
N LEU A 335 16.90 3.36 24.87
CA LEU A 335 16.00 2.33 24.36
C LEU A 335 14.98 1.84 25.41
N ASN A 336 15.43 1.61 26.65
CA ASN A 336 14.54 1.18 27.73
C ASN A 336 13.51 2.26 28.09
N GLU A 337 13.93 3.53 28.12
CA GLU A 337 13.02 4.64 28.37
C GLU A 337 12.00 4.79 27.24
N CYS A 338 12.40 4.58 25.98
CA CYS A 338 11.47 4.52 24.86
C CYS A 338 10.45 3.39 25.02
N TYR A 339 10.85 2.21 25.53
CA TYR A 339 9.92 1.11 25.80
C TYR A 339 8.90 1.47 26.88
N ASP A 340 9.33 2.06 27.99
CA ASP A 340 8.43 2.51 29.08
C ASP A 340 7.41 3.52 28.55
N ARG A 341 7.85 4.46 27.71
CA ARG A 341 6.99 5.48 27.10
C ARG A 341 6.01 4.92 26.07
N ILE A 342 6.44 3.92 25.29
CA ILE A 342 5.55 3.16 24.39
C ILE A 342 4.46 2.46 25.22
N ASP A 343 4.82 1.88 26.36
CA ASP A 343 3.88 1.22 27.26
C ASP A 343 2.85 2.21 27.82
N GLU A 344 3.30 3.35 28.35
CA GLU A 344 2.41 4.42 28.84
C GLU A 344 1.42 4.88 27.75
N TYR A 345 1.88 5.02 26.50
CA TYR A 345 1.02 5.36 25.38
C TYR A 345 -0.05 4.28 25.12
N PHE A 346 0.35 3.00 25.07
CA PHE A 346 -0.58 1.91 24.78
C PHE A 346 -1.58 1.66 25.92
N GLU A 347 -1.19 1.89 27.18
CA GLU A 347 -2.11 1.90 28.32
C GLU A 347 -3.22 2.96 28.14
N LEU A 348 -2.84 4.17 27.73
CA LEU A 348 -3.80 5.24 27.44
C LEU A 348 -4.66 4.93 26.21
N ALA A 349 -4.08 4.35 25.15
CA ALA A 349 -4.82 3.95 23.96
C ALA A 349 -5.88 2.89 24.30
N GLN A 350 -5.52 1.89 25.11
CA GLN A 350 -6.44 0.86 25.58
C GLN A 350 -7.56 1.44 26.45
N ALA A 351 -7.26 2.47 27.25
CA ALA A 351 -8.26 3.19 28.04
C ALA A 351 -9.12 4.16 27.22
N GLY A 352 -8.94 4.27 25.90
CA GLY A 352 -9.65 5.22 25.04
C GLY A 352 -9.31 6.68 25.36
N ARG A 353 -8.08 6.96 25.80
CA ARG A 353 -7.63 8.29 26.24
C ARG A 353 -6.70 9.00 25.26
N ILE A 354 -6.51 8.44 24.07
CA ILE A 354 -5.73 9.02 22.95
C ILE A 354 -6.70 9.51 21.86
N GLY A 355 -6.44 10.69 21.28
CA GLY A 355 -7.27 11.27 20.21
C GLY A 355 -8.50 12.03 20.63
N LEU A 356 -8.60 12.45 21.89
CA LEU A 356 -9.76 13.17 22.42
C LEU A 356 -10.06 14.46 21.61
N PRO A 357 -11.35 14.83 21.46
CA PRO A 357 -12.53 14.31 22.16
C PRO A 357 -13.08 12.97 21.63
N THR A 358 -12.63 12.53 20.45
CA THR A 358 -13.09 11.28 19.82
C THR A 358 -11.95 10.26 19.83
N PRO A 359 -11.93 9.32 20.78
CA PRO A 359 -10.81 8.40 20.92
C PRO A 359 -10.49 7.64 19.63
N VAL A 360 -9.20 7.50 19.34
CA VAL A 360 -8.73 6.61 18.26
C VAL A 360 -8.92 5.16 18.68
N THR A 361 -9.15 4.28 17.71
CA THR A 361 -9.21 2.84 18.00
C THR A 361 -7.82 2.32 18.38
N PHE A 362 -7.76 1.21 19.12
CA PHE A 362 -6.47 0.60 19.48
C PHE A 362 -5.66 0.22 18.22
N THR A 363 -6.31 -0.34 17.20
CA THR A 363 -5.67 -0.67 15.92
C THR A 363 -5.08 0.58 15.23
N ALA A 364 -5.81 1.70 15.21
CA ALA A 364 -5.29 2.95 14.66
C ALA A 364 -4.11 3.49 15.49
N ALA A 365 -4.23 3.49 16.82
CA ALA A 365 -3.17 3.90 17.72
C ALA A 365 -1.89 3.08 17.55
N PHE A 366 -2.01 1.77 17.31
CA PHE A 366 -0.90 0.88 17.00
C PHE A 366 -0.20 1.29 15.71
N PHE A 367 -0.93 1.49 14.61
CA PHE A 367 -0.30 1.85 13.34
C PHE A 367 0.34 3.24 13.38
N GLU A 368 -0.29 4.22 14.05
CA GLU A 368 0.29 5.55 14.27
C GLU A 368 1.58 5.46 15.09
N MET A 369 1.63 4.60 16.11
CA MET A 369 2.84 4.32 16.88
C MET A 369 3.93 3.72 15.99
N THR A 370 3.61 2.66 15.23
CA THR A 370 4.61 2.02 14.35
C THR A 370 5.11 2.95 13.26
N GLU A 371 4.28 3.86 12.73
CA GLU A 371 4.76 4.86 11.77
C GLU A 371 5.62 5.93 12.45
N GLY A 372 5.26 6.35 13.66
CA GLY A 372 6.00 7.37 14.40
C GLY A 372 7.37 6.89 14.92
N VAL A 373 7.51 5.64 15.35
CA VAL A 373 8.78 5.09 15.87
C VAL A 373 9.66 4.47 14.79
N LYS A 374 9.28 4.61 13.52
CA LYS A 374 10.05 4.10 12.40
C LYS A 374 11.37 4.85 12.25
N VAL A 375 12.45 4.23 12.69
CA VAL A 375 13.82 4.76 12.55
C VAL A 375 14.52 4.05 11.40
N ARG A 376 15.21 4.82 10.54
CA ARG A 376 15.99 4.21 9.44
C ARG A 376 17.06 3.29 10.03
N HIS A 377 17.08 2.05 9.56
CA HIS A 377 18.07 1.03 9.94
C HIS A 377 18.04 0.59 11.41
N ASP A 378 16.95 0.88 12.15
CA ASP A 378 16.75 0.36 13.50
C ASP A 378 15.30 -0.04 13.73
N ASN A 379 15.06 -1.35 13.85
CA ASN A 379 13.73 -1.92 14.00
C ASN A 379 13.36 -2.25 15.45
N ARG A 380 14.21 -1.97 16.44
CA ARG A 380 14.00 -2.42 17.83
C ARG A 380 12.67 -1.93 18.42
N LEU A 381 12.33 -0.66 18.22
CA LEU A 381 11.04 -0.11 18.67
C LEU A 381 9.84 -0.71 17.93
N LEU A 382 9.96 -0.95 16.62
CA LEU A 382 8.91 -1.57 15.81
C LEU A 382 8.64 -3.01 16.26
N ILE A 383 9.71 -3.77 16.46
CA ILE A 383 9.67 -5.15 16.95
C ILE A 383 9.05 -5.21 18.34
N TYR A 384 9.43 -4.30 19.24
CA TYR A 384 8.83 -4.18 20.57
C TYR A 384 7.32 -3.90 20.51
N CYS A 385 6.91 -2.94 19.67
CA CYS A 385 5.49 -2.63 19.46
C CYS A 385 4.72 -3.86 18.97
N TYR A 386 5.23 -4.53 17.93
CA TYR A 386 4.58 -5.71 17.36
C TYR A 386 4.49 -6.84 18.38
N GLU A 387 5.61 -7.22 19.00
CA GLU A 387 5.69 -8.32 19.95
C GLU A 387 4.71 -8.19 21.12
N LYS A 388 4.59 -7.00 21.69
CA LYS A 388 3.82 -6.79 22.92
C LYS A 388 2.34 -6.49 22.67
N TYR A 389 2.01 -5.90 21.51
CA TYR A 389 0.69 -5.31 21.28
C TYR A 389 -0.08 -5.85 20.07
N ALA A 390 0.56 -6.62 19.16
CA ALA A 390 -0.11 -7.10 17.94
C ALA A 390 -1.29 -8.04 18.21
N ASP A 391 -1.26 -8.83 19.29
CA ASP A 391 -2.34 -9.77 19.65
C ASP A 391 -3.66 -9.08 20.02
N ARG A 392 -3.62 -7.76 20.27
CA ARG A 392 -4.79 -6.96 20.63
C ARG A 392 -5.46 -6.29 19.41
N LEU A 393 -4.88 -6.46 18.23
CA LEU A 393 -5.39 -5.83 17.01
C LEU A 393 -6.70 -6.50 16.57
N ALA A 394 -7.68 -5.68 16.20
CA ALA A 394 -8.88 -6.18 15.54
C ALA A 394 -8.50 -6.68 14.14
N MET A 395 -8.49 -8.00 13.96
CA MET A 395 -8.04 -8.62 12.72
C MET A 395 -9.16 -8.62 11.66
N ASP A 396 -8.97 -7.81 10.62
CA ASP A 396 -9.74 -7.82 9.38
C ASP A 396 -8.78 -7.89 8.17
N ALA A 397 -9.32 -8.03 6.96
CA ALA A 397 -8.50 -8.13 5.75
C ALA A 397 -7.58 -6.91 5.52
N LYS A 398 -8.01 -5.71 5.94
CA LYS A 398 -7.22 -4.48 5.82
C LYS A 398 -6.05 -4.50 6.81
N THR A 399 -6.32 -4.89 8.05
CA THR A 399 -5.36 -4.98 9.14
C THR A 399 -4.32 -6.06 8.85
N ALA A 400 -4.73 -7.23 8.38
CA ALA A 400 -3.83 -8.30 7.94
C ALA A 400 -2.87 -7.81 6.85
N LYS A 401 -3.38 -7.07 5.85
CA LYS A 401 -2.55 -6.46 4.80
C LYS A 401 -1.54 -5.46 5.37
N SER A 402 -1.98 -4.59 6.28
CA SER A 402 -1.10 -3.61 6.92
C SER A 402 -0.02 -4.26 7.79
N ILE A 403 -0.36 -5.32 8.53
CA ILE A 403 0.60 -6.13 9.30
C ILE A 403 1.61 -6.80 8.36
N TYR A 404 1.15 -7.41 7.27
CA TYR A 404 2.03 -8.00 6.26
C TYR A 404 3.03 -6.96 5.72
N SER A 405 2.57 -5.76 5.37
CA SER A 405 3.45 -4.67 4.91
C SER A 405 4.44 -4.21 5.98
N LEU A 406 4.01 -4.09 7.23
CA LEU A 406 4.86 -3.72 8.37
C LEU A 406 5.96 -4.77 8.59
N LEU A 407 5.59 -6.05 8.74
CA LEU A 407 6.54 -7.13 8.98
C LEU A 407 7.51 -7.34 7.82
N THR A 408 7.04 -7.20 6.58
CA THR A 408 7.91 -7.28 5.39
C THR A 408 8.95 -6.16 5.40
N ALA A 409 8.55 -4.93 5.76
CA ALA A 409 9.48 -3.80 5.87
C ALA A 409 10.50 -3.99 6.99
N ILE A 410 10.09 -4.51 8.14
CA ILE A 410 10.98 -4.86 9.26
C ILE A 410 11.98 -5.94 8.80
N TYR A 411 11.51 -7.05 8.25
CA TYR A 411 12.35 -8.16 7.82
C TYR A 411 13.40 -7.73 6.77
N LYS A 412 12.97 -6.97 5.76
CA LYS A 412 13.83 -6.49 4.68
C LYS A 412 14.98 -5.61 5.20
N SER A 413 14.69 -4.75 6.17
CA SER A 413 15.64 -3.75 6.67
C SER A 413 16.45 -4.19 7.90
N GLU A 414 16.12 -5.33 8.51
CA GLU A 414 16.83 -5.85 9.67
C GLU A 414 18.15 -6.53 9.27
N ASP A 415 19.21 -6.14 9.96
CA ASP A 415 20.58 -6.65 9.79
C ASP A 415 20.94 -7.69 10.85
N ASP A 416 20.29 -7.65 12.02
CA ASP A 416 20.51 -8.60 13.09
C ASP A 416 19.80 -9.94 12.81
N SER A 417 20.58 -11.01 12.79
CA SER A 417 20.09 -12.33 12.40
C SER A 417 19.00 -12.88 13.33
N GLU A 418 19.03 -12.57 14.62
CA GLU A 418 18.05 -13.08 15.59
C GLU A 418 16.71 -12.37 15.41
N ARG A 419 16.72 -11.03 15.35
CA ARG A 419 15.52 -10.22 15.10
C ARG A 419 14.92 -10.47 13.72
N LYS A 420 15.75 -10.72 12.72
CA LYS A 420 15.31 -11.09 11.37
C LYS A 420 14.58 -12.43 11.36
N THR A 421 15.15 -13.44 12.02
CA THR A 421 14.53 -14.77 12.19
C THR A 421 13.21 -14.68 12.96
N LYS A 422 13.17 -13.86 14.02
CA LYS A 422 11.94 -13.60 14.78
C LYS A 422 10.84 -12.98 13.92
N THR A 423 11.19 -11.98 13.11
CA THR A 423 10.24 -11.33 12.20
C THR A 423 9.74 -12.29 11.12
N LEU A 424 10.62 -13.15 10.58
CA LEU A 424 10.25 -14.19 9.64
C LEU A 424 9.26 -15.19 10.24
N THR A 425 9.43 -15.54 11.51
CA THR A 425 8.51 -16.42 12.24
C THR A 425 7.11 -15.79 12.34
N TRP A 426 7.03 -14.49 12.65
CA TRP A 426 5.75 -13.77 12.65
C TRP A 426 5.10 -13.69 11.27
N LEU A 427 5.89 -13.51 10.20
CA LEU A 427 5.38 -13.57 8.83
C LEU A 427 4.82 -14.96 8.51
N ALA A 428 5.53 -16.03 8.89
CA ALA A 428 5.07 -17.40 8.70
C ALA A 428 3.76 -17.67 9.45
N ASP A 429 3.65 -17.23 10.71
CA ASP A 429 2.42 -17.34 11.49
C ASP A 429 1.26 -16.57 10.86
N LEU A 430 1.51 -15.37 10.34
CA LEU A 430 0.51 -14.58 9.62
C LEU A 430 -0.01 -15.32 8.38
N PHE A 431 0.89 -15.89 7.57
CA PHE A 431 0.50 -16.68 6.40
C PHE A 431 -0.29 -17.92 6.80
N ASN A 432 0.14 -18.64 7.84
CA ASN A 432 -0.51 -19.86 8.32
C ASN A 432 -1.92 -19.61 8.88
N ARG A 433 -2.17 -18.44 9.47
CA ARG A 433 -3.48 -18.02 9.98
C ARG A 433 -4.37 -17.33 8.94
N SER A 434 -3.82 -16.98 7.77
CA SER A 434 -4.57 -16.26 6.74
C SER A 434 -5.66 -17.14 6.13
N GLU A 435 -6.79 -16.51 5.80
CA GLU A 435 -7.89 -17.17 5.09
C GLU A 435 -7.43 -17.65 3.70
N THR A 436 -7.96 -18.79 3.29
CA THR A 436 -7.63 -19.40 2.00
C THR A 436 -8.36 -18.67 0.88
N ASN A 437 -7.63 -17.81 0.17
CA ASN A 437 -8.10 -17.08 -0.99
C ASN A 437 -6.92 -16.72 -1.92
N GLU A 438 -7.22 -16.31 -3.16
CA GLU A 438 -6.22 -16.01 -4.18
C GLU A 438 -5.27 -14.87 -3.78
N LYS A 439 -5.74 -13.85 -3.05
CA LYS A 439 -4.89 -12.73 -2.60
C LYS A 439 -3.87 -13.16 -1.56
N SER A 440 -4.29 -13.99 -0.60
CA SER A 440 -3.39 -14.54 0.41
C SER A 440 -2.37 -15.50 -0.22
N ALA A 441 -2.79 -16.25 -1.24
CA ALA A 441 -1.87 -17.07 -2.05
C ALA A 441 -0.84 -16.22 -2.79
N GLU A 442 -1.27 -15.15 -3.46
CA GLU A 442 -0.39 -14.19 -4.14
C GLU A 442 0.63 -13.59 -3.16
N GLN A 443 0.21 -13.13 -1.99
CA GLN A 443 1.11 -12.57 -0.97
C GLN A 443 2.21 -13.54 -0.53
N LEU A 444 1.89 -14.80 -0.25
CA LEU A 444 2.88 -15.80 0.18
C LEU A 444 3.91 -16.09 -0.93
N TYR A 445 3.44 -16.31 -2.15
CA TYR A 445 4.33 -16.61 -3.27
C TYR A 445 5.14 -15.39 -3.73
N ASP A 446 4.59 -14.18 -3.67
CA ASP A 446 5.31 -12.95 -3.97
C ASP A 446 6.40 -12.66 -2.94
N PHE A 447 6.10 -12.92 -1.65
CA PHE A 447 7.11 -12.83 -0.60
C PHE A 447 8.23 -13.86 -0.86
N ALA A 448 7.89 -15.11 -1.18
CA ALA A 448 8.87 -16.13 -1.55
C ALA A 448 9.70 -15.76 -2.79
N ARG A 449 9.09 -15.10 -3.79
CA ARG A 449 9.79 -14.62 -5.00
C ARG A 449 10.78 -13.50 -4.69
N SER A 450 10.61 -12.77 -3.58
CA SER A 450 11.55 -11.70 -3.20
C SER A 450 12.96 -12.20 -2.87
N PHE A 451 13.11 -13.52 -2.66
CA PHE A 451 14.39 -14.20 -2.46
C PHE A 451 15.09 -14.58 -3.78
N GLU A 452 14.38 -14.54 -4.90
CA GLU A 452 14.92 -15.00 -6.18
C GLU A 452 15.80 -13.91 -6.82
N PRO A 453 17.07 -14.22 -7.15
CA PRO A 453 17.94 -13.28 -7.83
C PRO A 453 17.48 -13.03 -9.27
N ASN A 454 17.63 -11.79 -9.74
CA ASN A 454 17.37 -11.43 -11.13
C ASN A 454 18.55 -11.89 -12.02
N PRO A 455 18.33 -12.74 -13.04
CA PRO A 455 19.42 -13.28 -13.86
C PRO A 455 20.19 -12.23 -14.66
N TYR A 456 19.64 -11.02 -14.85
CA TYR A 456 20.21 -9.97 -15.69
C TYR A 456 20.95 -8.88 -14.90
N ASN A 457 20.84 -8.84 -13.56
CA ASN A 457 21.40 -7.75 -12.75
C ASN A 457 22.19 -8.28 -11.53
N LYS A 458 23.49 -8.54 -11.75
CA LYS A 458 24.38 -9.11 -10.73
C LYS A 458 24.59 -8.19 -9.53
N GLU A 459 24.62 -6.88 -9.73
CA GLU A 459 24.77 -5.88 -8.68
C GLU A 459 23.55 -5.84 -7.76
N ALA A 460 22.34 -5.82 -8.34
CA ALA A 460 21.10 -5.88 -7.56
C ALA A 460 20.99 -7.19 -6.76
N ASN A 461 21.48 -8.30 -7.30
CA ASN A 461 21.46 -9.59 -6.61
C ASN A 461 22.29 -9.61 -5.33
N LYS A 462 23.36 -8.81 -5.22
CA LYS A 462 24.12 -8.69 -3.97
C LYS A 462 23.27 -8.11 -2.85
N GLN A 463 22.44 -7.12 -3.17
CA GLN A 463 21.51 -6.53 -2.20
C GLN A 463 20.40 -7.52 -1.84
N ILE A 464 19.81 -8.19 -2.83
CA ILE A 464 18.76 -9.21 -2.60
C ILE A 464 19.28 -10.33 -1.69
N MET A 465 20.47 -10.86 -1.94
CA MET A 465 21.04 -11.94 -1.12
C MET A 465 21.31 -11.52 0.34
N ARG A 466 21.51 -10.22 0.62
CA ARG A 466 21.62 -9.68 1.98
C ARG A 466 20.26 -9.46 2.63
N GLU A 467 19.31 -8.87 1.90
CA GLU A 467 17.97 -8.56 2.39
C GLU A 467 17.10 -9.80 2.54
N PHE A 468 17.25 -10.79 1.64
CA PHE A 468 16.48 -12.02 1.52
C PHE A 468 17.42 -13.23 1.35
N PRO A 469 18.07 -13.70 2.42
CA PRO A 469 18.98 -14.85 2.36
C PRO A 469 18.25 -16.14 1.98
N GLN A 470 18.87 -16.98 1.13
CA GLN A 470 18.26 -18.23 0.67
C GLN A 470 17.88 -19.19 1.81
N LYS A 471 18.66 -19.22 2.91
CA LYS A 471 18.38 -20.05 4.09
C LYS A 471 17.05 -19.69 4.77
N ASP A 472 16.68 -18.41 4.72
CA ASP A 472 15.45 -17.91 5.32
C ASP A 472 14.24 -18.34 4.48
N LEU A 473 14.38 -18.42 3.14
CA LEU A 473 13.36 -19.00 2.27
C LEU A 473 13.10 -20.47 2.61
N GLU A 474 14.15 -21.27 2.82
CA GLU A 474 14.01 -22.68 3.21
C GLU A 474 13.25 -22.81 4.54
N SER A 475 13.56 -21.94 5.50
CA SER A 475 12.90 -21.89 6.80
C SER A 475 11.42 -21.49 6.67
N LEU A 476 11.11 -20.49 5.84
CA LEU A 476 9.74 -20.09 5.52
C LEU A 476 8.95 -21.22 4.86
N VAL A 477 9.52 -21.88 3.86
CA VAL A 477 8.87 -22.99 3.16
C VAL A 477 8.54 -24.12 4.12
N GLN A 478 9.45 -24.44 5.04
CA GLN A 478 9.20 -25.46 6.05
C GLN A 478 8.09 -25.04 7.03
N ALA A 479 8.10 -23.79 7.50
CA ALA A 479 7.09 -23.27 8.43
C ALA A 479 5.70 -23.12 7.80
N CYS A 480 5.62 -22.80 6.51
CA CYS A 480 4.40 -22.58 5.76
C CYS A 480 4.07 -23.73 4.79
N ARG A 481 4.64 -24.92 4.98
CA ARG A 481 4.59 -26.03 4.00
C ARG A 481 3.16 -26.40 3.60
N SER A 482 2.24 -26.46 4.56
CA SER A 482 0.83 -26.74 4.31
C SER A 482 0.15 -25.61 3.52
N LYS A 483 0.47 -24.34 3.82
CA LYS A 483 -0.08 -23.19 3.09
C LYS A 483 0.45 -23.09 1.67
N PHE A 484 1.73 -23.33 1.43
CA PHE A 484 2.25 -23.45 0.07
C PHE A 484 1.53 -24.55 -0.71
N SER A 485 1.32 -25.72 -0.10
CA SER A 485 0.56 -26.81 -0.71
C SER A 485 -0.88 -26.41 -1.08
N GLU A 486 -1.58 -25.81 -0.12
CA GLU A 486 -2.97 -25.36 -0.28
C GLU A 486 -3.11 -24.26 -1.34
N TYR A 487 -2.15 -23.35 -1.42
CA TYR A 487 -2.21 -22.15 -2.28
C TYR A 487 -1.68 -22.38 -3.69
N ALA A 488 -1.01 -23.50 -3.96
CA ALA A 488 -0.33 -23.76 -5.22
C ALA A 488 -1.26 -23.66 -6.44
N THR A 489 -2.49 -24.15 -6.31
CA THR A 489 -3.50 -24.16 -7.39
C THR A 489 -4.52 -23.02 -7.31
N LEU A 490 -4.41 -22.13 -6.32
CA LEU A 490 -5.35 -21.02 -6.12
C LEU A 490 -5.00 -19.80 -6.98
N THR A 491 -5.15 -19.94 -8.29
CA THR A 491 -4.96 -18.85 -9.26
C THR A 491 -5.74 -19.13 -10.53
N ALA A 492 -6.27 -18.08 -11.15
CA ALA A 492 -6.90 -18.17 -12.48
C ALA A 492 -5.87 -18.13 -13.63
N TYR A 493 -4.59 -17.82 -13.35
CA TYR A 493 -3.56 -17.61 -14.36
C TYR A 493 -2.66 -18.82 -14.52
N ASN A 494 -2.65 -19.42 -15.70
CA ASN A 494 -1.83 -20.60 -16.00
C ASN A 494 -0.32 -20.39 -15.80
N SER A 495 0.17 -19.17 -16.06
CA SER A 495 1.59 -18.83 -15.80
C SER A 495 1.91 -18.91 -14.31
N GLN A 496 1.08 -18.28 -13.47
CA GLN A 496 1.25 -18.34 -12.02
C GLN A 496 1.09 -19.77 -11.49
N LEU A 497 0.14 -20.54 -12.02
CA LEU A 497 -0.05 -21.94 -11.65
C LEU A 497 1.24 -22.73 -11.91
N THR A 498 1.82 -22.56 -13.10
CA THR A 498 3.07 -23.23 -13.49
C THR A 498 4.21 -22.84 -12.56
N ASP A 499 4.39 -21.54 -12.29
CA ASP A 499 5.45 -21.04 -11.42
C ASP A 499 5.32 -21.57 -9.98
N ARG A 500 4.09 -21.57 -9.43
CA ARG A 500 3.80 -22.06 -8.08
C ARG A 500 4.02 -23.56 -7.95
N ILE A 501 3.62 -24.34 -8.94
CA ILE A 501 3.86 -25.79 -8.96
C ILE A 501 5.37 -26.07 -9.08
N ASN A 502 6.08 -25.38 -9.97
CA ASN A 502 7.54 -25.52 -10.10
C ASN A 502 8.26 -25.15 -8.79
N PHE A 503 7.81 -24.08 -8.11
CA PHE A 503 8.30 -23.72 -6.78
C PHE A 503 8.07 -24.86 -5.77
N CYS A 504 6.86 -25.41 -5.71
CA CYS A 504 6.54 -26.51 -4.81
C CYS A 504 7.39 -27.76 -5.09
N VAL A 505 7.63 -28.09 -6.37
CA VAL A 505 8.51 -29.19 -6.76
C VAL A 505 9.95 -28.94 -6.31
N LYS A 506 10.47 -27.74 -6.57
CA LYS A 506 11.85 -27.34 -6.21
C LYS A 506 12.13 -27.46 -4.71
N TYR A 507 11.15 -27.14 -3.87
CA TYR A 507 11.28 -27.14 -2.40
C TYR A 507 10.60 -28.33 -1.71
N ASP A 508 10.28 -29.41 -2.44
CA ASP A 508 9.67 -30.63 -1.89
C ASP A 508 8.37 -30.39 -1.08
N VAL A 509 7.54 -29.47 -1.57
CA VAL A 509 6.18 -29.20 -1.06
C VAL A 509 5.19 -30.04 -1.86
N PRO A 510 4.45 -30.97 -1.23
CA PRO A 510 3.51 -31.82 -1.93
C PRO A 510 2.28 -31.01 -2.30
N VAL A 511 1.71 -31.25 -3.47
CA VAL A 511 0.41 -30.68 -3.87
C VAL A 511 -0.44 -31.87 -4.32
N PRO A 512 -1.23 -32.48 -3.42
CA PRO A 512 -1.99 -33.69 -3.72
C PRO A 512 -2.86 -33.53 -4.97
N GLY A 513 -2.84 -34.53 -5.85
CA GLY A 513 -3.58 -34.51 -7.11
C GLY A 513 -2.93 -33.69 -8.24
N THR A 514 -1.93 -32.84 -7.96
CA THR A 514 -1.20 -32.09 -9.00
C THR A 514 0.25 -32.55 -9.12
N ILE A 515 0.97 -32.67 -8.01
CA ILE A 515 2.34 -33.19 -7.96
C ILE A 515 2.26 -34.65 -7.52
N PRO A 516 2.58 -35.62 -8.41
CA PRO A 516 2.52 -37.03 -8.05
C PRO A 516 3.62 -37.41 -7.06
N THR A 517 3.31 -38.35 -6.17
CA THR A 517 4.31 -39.08 -5.40
C THR A 517 5.21 -39.90 -6.32
N MET A 518 6.36 -40.37 -5.82
CA MET A 518 7.25 -41.21 -6.63
C MET A 518 6.59 -42.53 -7.09
N ALA A 519 5.71 -43.10 -6.27
CA ALA A 519 4.97 -44.30 -6.62
C ALA A 519 3.94 -44.03 -7.73
N GLU A 520 3.18 -42.94 -7.63
CA GLU A 520 2.23 -42.52 -8.67
C GLU A 520 2.96 -42.16 -9.97
N ALA A 521 4.07 -41.42 -9.88
CA ALA A 521 4.91 -41.10 -11.03
C ALA A 521 5.40 -42.38 -11.73
N GLN A 522 5.82 -43.40 -10.95
CA GLN A 522 6.20 -44.69 -11.52
C GLN A 522 5.07 -45.35 -12.30
N THR A 523 3.85 -45.35 -11.76
CA THR A 523 2.66 -45.92 -12.41
C THR A 523 2.29 -45.15 -13.67
N ILE A 524 2.26 -43.82 -13.61
CA ILE A 524 1.95 -42.94 -14.74
C ILE A 524 2.95 -43.15 -15.88
N LEU A 525 4.26 -43.12 -15.56
CA LEU A 525 5.32 -43.27 -16.54
C LEU A 525 5.40 -44.68 -17.16
N ALA A 526 4.85 -45.69 -16.49
CA ALA A 526 4.73 -47.05 -17.02
C ALA A 526 3.47 -47.27 -17.88
N GLY A 527 2.50 -46.34 -17.85
CA GLY A 527 1.25 -46.45 -18.60
C GLY A 527 1.35 -46.03 -20.08
N ASP A 528 0.20 -45.65 -20.65
CA ASP A 528 0.06 -45.26 -22.07
C ASP A 528 -0.59 -43.88 -22.27
N ASP A 529 -0.80 -43.12 -21.19
CA ASP A 529 -1.27 -41.74 -21.28
C ASP A 529 -0.10 -40.79 -21.55
N TRP A 530 0.15 -40.51 -22.84
CA TRP A 530 1.30 -39.72 -23.28
C TRP A 530 1.30 -38.28 -22.78
N GLU A 531 0.12 -37.67 -22.62
CA GLU A 531 -0.01 -36.29 -22.13
C GLU A 531 0.38 -36.23 -20.66
N GLU A 532 -0.18 -37.15 -19.86
CA GLU A 532 0.10 -37.23 -18.43
C GLU A 532 1.55 -37.67 -18.16
N GLN A 533 2.10 -38.58 -18.97
CA GLN A 533 3.53 -38.94 -18.93
C GLN A 533 4.43 -37.73 -19.14
N LEU A 534 4.18 -36.95 -20.20
CA LEU A 534 4.97 -35.77 -20.51
C LEU A 534 4.84 -34.72 -19.40
N ARG A 535 3.65 -34.53 -18.83
CA ARG A 535 3.42 -33.63 -17.70
C ARG A 535 4.27 -34.03 -16.49
N VAL A 536 4.24 -35.30 -16.10
CA VAL A 536 5.04 -35.82 -14.98
C VAL A 536 6.54 -35.70 -15.26
N MET A 537 6.98 -35.99 -16.48
CA MET A 537 8.39 -35.82 -16.88
C MET A 537 8.86 -34.37 -16.72
N LYS A 538 8.05 -33.39 -17.11
CA LYS A 538 8.36 -31.96 -16.94
C LYS A 538 8.49 -31.57 -15.47
N LEU A 539 7.66 -32.13 -14.58
CA LEU A 539 7.79 -31.92 -13.14
C LEU A 539 9.08 -32.53 -12.58
N LEU A 540 9.42 -33.76 -12.97
CA LEU A 540 10.64 -34.43 -12.52
C LEU A 540 11.91 -33.64 -12.90
N VAL A 541 11.92 -32.96 -14.04
CA VAL A 541 13.04 -32.09 -14.46
C VAL A 541 13.26 -30.91 -13.49
N GLN A 542 12.21 -30.42 -12.82
CA GLN A 542 12.31 -29.32 -11.86
C GLN A 542 12.79 -29.77 -10.46
N MET A 543 12.89 -31.08 -10.22
CA MET A 543 13.33 -31.63 -8.94
C MET A 543 14.85 -31.54 -8.81
N ASN A 544 15.33 -31.09 -7.65
CA ASN A 544 16.77 -30.95 -7.40
C ASN A 544 17.45 -32.31 -7.11
N GLU A 545 16.86 -33.15 -6.27
CA GLU A 545 17.37 -34.50 -5.97
C GLU A 545 16.21 -35.50 -5.77
N ARG A 546 15.87 -36.25 -6.82
CA ARG A 546 15.04 -37.49 -6.86
C ARG A 546 14.95 -37.91 -8.34
N PRO A 547 15.00 -39.20 -8.73
CA PRO A 547 14.33 -40.32 -8.05
C PRO A 547 14.98 -41.72 -8.30
N LYS A 548 15.86 -42.21 -7.39
CA LYS A 548 16.33 -43.62 -7.43
C LYS A 548 15.21 -44.67 -7.61
N PRO A 549 14.01 -44.52 -7.02
CA PRO A 549 12.93 -45.50 -7.17
C PRO A 549 12.39 -45.66 -8.60
N ILE A 550 12.40 -44.62 -9.43
CA ILE A 550 11.83 -44.67 -10.79
C ILE A 550 12.89 -44.69 -11.90
N GLU A 551 14.18 -44.77 -11.53
CA GLU A 551 15.31 -44.84 -12.46
C GLU A 551 15.08 -45.89 -13.55
N LYS A 552 14.61 -47.09 -13.17
CA LYS A 552 14.29 -48.17 -14.12
C LYS A 552 13.23 -47.78 -15.14
N VAL A 553 12.19 -47.06 -14.74
CA VAL A 553 11.12 -46.62 -15.65
C VAL A 553 11.65 -45.54 -16.59
N LEU A 554 12.47 -44.62 -16.10
CA LEU A 554 13.14 -43.61 -16.92
C LEU A 554 14.05 -44.24 -17.99
N VAL A 555 14.80 -45.29 -17.62
CA VAL A 555 15.61 -46.05 -18.60
C VAL A 555 14.73 -46.71 -19.66
N ASN A 556 13.58 -47.28 -19.28
CA ASN A 556 12.65 -47.86 -20.25
C ASN A 556 12.06 -46.82 -21.23
N ILE A 557 11.86 -45.57 -20.79
CA ILE A 557 11.39 -44.47 -21.66
C ILE A 557 12.42 -44.17 -22.77
N LEU A 558 13.71 -44.23 -22.46
CA LEU A 558 14.77 -44.05 -23.46
C LEU A 558 14.65 -45.09 -24.59
N ASP A 559 14.34 -46.34 -24.25
CA ASP A 559 14.16 -47.42 -25.23
C ASP A 559 12.78 -47.44 -25.91
N LYS A 560 11.81 -46.66 -25.42
CA LYS A 560 10.45 -46.60 -25.99
C LYS A 560 10.50 -46.08 -27.44
N ARG A 561 9.61 -46.60 -28.29
CA ARG A 561 9.46 -46.22 -29.70
C ARG A 561 7.98 -46.02 -30.00
N SER A 562 7.65 -44.94 -30.68
CA SER A 562 6.28 -44.63 -31.13
C SER A 562 6.33 -43.79 -32.39
N LEU A 563 5.48 -44.13 -33.37
CA LEU A 563 5.31 -43.35 -34.60
C LEU A 563 4.19 -42.31 -34.42
N ASP A 564 3.13 -42.66 -33.70
CA ASP A 564 1.95 -41.82 -33.53
C ASP A 564 2.19 -40.66 -32.54
N HIS A 565 3.09 -40.84 -31.57
CA HIS A 565 3.41 -39.87 -30.52
C HIS A 565 4.88 -39.44 -30.55
N LYS A 566 5.43 -39.24 -31.75
CA LYS A 566 6.86 -38.94 -31.93
C LYS A 566 7.31 -37.67 -31.20
N GLY A 567 6.46 -36.63 -31.17
CA GLY A 567 6.79 -35.34 -30.55
C GLY A 567 6.84 -35.42 -29.02
N GLU A 568 5.85 -36.06 -28.41
CA GLU A 568 5.77 -36.30 -26.97
C GLU A 568 6.90 -37.24 -26.53
N LEU A 569 7.14 -38.32 -27.27
CA LEU A 569 8.23 -39.26 -26.99
C LEU A 569 9.60 -38.56 -26.98
N SER A 570 9.88 -37.72 -27.97
CA SER A 570 11.15 -36.98 -28.04
C SER A 570 11.33 -36.08 -26.83
N GLN A 571 10.29 -35.33 -26.43
CA GLN A 571 10.34 -34.49 -25.22
C GLN A 571 10.48 -35.31 -23.92
N MET A 572 9.86 -36.49 -23.84
CA MET A 572 10.01 -37.37 -22.69
C MET A 572 11.42 -37.97 -22.62
N GLN A 573 12.00 -38.36 -23.75
CA GLN A 573 13.39 -38.84 -23.80
C GLN A 573 14.36 -37.72 -23.43
N GLU A 574 14.14 -36.50 -23.92
CA GLU A 574 14.88 -35.30 -23.52
C GLU A 574 14.85 -35.13 -21.98
N SER A 575 13.64 -35.17 -21.41
CA SER A 575 13.44 -35.04 -19.97
C SER A 575 14.09 -36.19 -19.19
N ALA A 576 14.01 -37.42 -19.69
CA ALA A 576 14.61 -38.60 -19.06
C ALA A 576 16.14 -38.50 -19.02
N LEU A 577 16.77 -38.01 -20.09
CA LEU A 577 18.21 -37.73 -20.11
C LEU A 577 18.60 -36.73 -19.01
N VAL A 578 17.86 -35.63 -18.90
CA VAL A 578 18.10 -34.60 -17.87
C VAL A 578 17.95 -35.19 -16.47
N VAL A 579 16.85 -35.88 -16.18
CA VAL A 579 16.57 -36.44 -14.85
C VAL A 579 17.63 -37.50 -14.47
N LEU A 580 17.97 -38.41 -15.40
CA LEU A 580 18.98 -39.45 -15.17
C LEU A 580 20.39 -38.86 -14.98
N GLY A 581 20.69 -37.77 -15.69
CA GLY A 581 21.92 -36.99 -15.50
C GLY A 581 22.00 -36.37 -14.10
N ASN A 582 20.92 -35.70 -13.66
CA ASN A 582 20.84 -35.02 -12.36
C ASN A 582 21.01 -36.01 -11.20
N VAL A 583 20.45 -37.23 -11.29
CA VAL A 583 20.61 -38.26 -10.26
C VAL A 583 21.92 -39.04 -10.34
N ARG A 584 22.78 -38.73 -11.33
CA ARG A 584 24.05 -39.43 -11.58
C ARG A 584 23.85 -40.95 -11.66
N THR A 585 22.96 -41.37 -12.57
CA THR A 585 22.66 -42.80 -12.78
C THR A 585 23.93 -43.63 -12.97
N ASN A 586 23.93 -44.84 -12.40
CA ASN A 586 24.95 -45.86 -12.64
C ASN A 586 24.45 -46.97 -13.58
N ASP A 587 23.26 -46.81 -14.16
CA ASP A 587 22.69 -47.80 -15.07
C ASP A 587 23.45 -47.79 -16.41
N SER A 588 24.08 -48.91 -16.72
CA SER A 588 24.89 -49.06 -17.93
C SER A 588 24.08 -48.91 -19.22
N LYS A 589 22.79 -49.25 -19.21
CA LYS A 589 21.91 -49.07 -20.38
C LYS A 589 21.61 -47.60 -20.58
N ALA A 590 21.33 -46.85 -19.51
CA ALA A 590 21.13 -45.41 -19.56
C ALA A 590 22.35 -44.70 -20.17
N ILE A 591 23.55 -45.00 -19.65
CA ILE A 591 24.81 -44.42 -20.15
C ILE A 591 25.05 -44.81 -21.62
N SER A 592 24.79 -46.06 -21.98
CA SER A 592 24.92 -46.53 -23.36
C SER A 592 23.96 -45.80 -24.32
N TYR A 593 22.72 -45.58 -23.88
CA TYR A 593 21.73 -44.82 -24.62
C TYR A 593 22.15 -43.35 -24.79
N MET A 594 22.65 -42.70 -23.74
CA MET A 594 23.16 -41.33 -23.80
C MET A 594 24.30 -41.21 -24.81
N ILE A 595 25.25 -42.16 -24.81
CA ILE A 595 26.35 -42.18 -25.79
C ILE A 595 25.83 -42.36 -27.21
N ALA A 596 24.86 -43.25 -27.44
CA ALA A 596 24.24 -43.41 -28.76
C ALA A 596 23.47 -42.16 -29.20
N SER A 597 22.85 -41.45 -28.26
CA SER A 597 22.07 -40.22 -28.50
C SER A 597 22.91 -39.03 -28.95
N LEU A 598 24.24 -39.08 -28.78
CA LEU A 598 25.16 -38.05 -29.27
C LEU A 598 25.11 -37.88 -30.80
N GLU A 599 24.67 -38.91 -31.53
CA GLU A 599 24.52 -38.91 -33.00
C GLU A 599 23.05 -38.79 -33.43
N SER A 600 22.13 -38.57 -32.50
CA SER A 600 20.71 -38.41 -32.80
C SER A 600 20.49 -37.21 -33.75
N ARG A 601 19.55 -37.38 -34.69
CA ARG A 601 19.09 -36.30 -35.57
C ARG A 601 17.95 -35.48 -34.96
N GLU A 602 17.44 -35.89 -33.80
CA GLU A 602 16.40 -35.16 -33.10
C GLU A 602 16.98 -33.91 -32.44
N TYR A 603 16.25 -32.80 -32.56
CA TYR A 603 16.63 -31.52 -31.96
C TYR A 603 16.72 -31.66 -30.43
N MET A 604 17.71 -31.02 -29.79
CA MET A 604 18.02 -31.06 -28.34
C MET A 604 18.55 -32.38 -27.75
N ILE A 605 18.17 -33.55 -28.29
CA ILE A 605 18.59 -34.86 -27.72
C ILE A 605 20.12 -35.00 -27.60
N PRO A 606 20.94 -34.68 -28.62
CA PRO A 606 22.40 -34.75 -28.49
C PRO A 606 22.95 -33.84 -27.38
N ASP A 607 22.43 -32.62 -27.26
CA ASP A 607 22.92 -31.63 -26.29
C ASP A 607 22.56 -32.06 -24.86
N LYS A 608 21.33 -32.56 -24.65
CA LYS A 608 20.93 -33.12 -23.35
C LYS A 608 21.71 -34.37 -22.98
N ALA A 609 22.05 -35.22 -23.96
CA ALA A 609 22.89 -36.38 -23.71
C ALA A 609 24.30 -35.98 -23.28
N VAL A 610 24.89 -34.96 -23.91
CA VAL A 610 26.17 -34.36 -23.48
C VAL A 610 26.05 -33.88 -22.03
N ASP A 611 25.06 -33.05 -21.72
CA ASP A 611 24.89 -32.47 -20.38
C ASP A 611 24.63 -33.55 -19.32
N ALA A 612 23.87 -34.60 -19.64
CA ALA A 612 23.63 -35.73 -18.75
C ALA A 612 24.93 -36.51 -18.45
N LEU A 613 25.72 -36.84 -19.48
CA LEU A 613 27.01 -37.54 -19.32
C LEU A 613 28.01 -36.71 -18.51
N VAL A 614 28.05 -35.40 -18.73
CA VAL A 614 28.87 -34.47 -17.93
C VAL A 614 28.40 -34.46 -16.47
N SER A 615 27.08 -34.43 -16.23
CA SER A 615 26.49 -34.40 -14.89
C SER A 615 26.73 -35.70 -14.11
N ILE A 616 26.70 -36.85 -14.79
CA ILE A 616 27.08 -38.17 -14.23
C ILE A 616 28.56 -38.17 -13.81
N GLY A 617 29.43 -37.53 -14.59
CA GLY A 617 30.85 -37.38 -14.27
C GLY A 617 31.60 -38.70 -14.32
N ARG A 618 32.31 -39.04 -13.22
CA ARG A 618 33.19 -40.21 -13.12
C ARG A 618 32.53 -41.52 -13.58
N GLY A 619 31.25 -41.72 -13.29
CA GLY A 619 30.52 -42.94 -13.65
C GLY A 619 30.40 -43.18 -15.16
N ALA A 620 30.41 -42.12 -15.98
CA ALA A 620 30.30 -42.22 -17.44
C ALA A 620 31.65 -42.48 -18.13
N VAL A 621 32.77 -42.19 -17.46
CA VAL A 621 34.12 -42.21 -18.05
C VAL A 621 34.51 -43.56 -18.66
N PRO A 622 34.29 -44.72 -18.01
CA PRO A 622 34.67 -46.00 -18.60
C PRO A 622 33.94 -46.29 -19.93
N ALA A 623 32.64 -45.97 -20.01
CA ALA A 623 31.85 -46.17 -21.20
C ALA A 623 32.26 -45.21 -22.34
N LEU A 624 32.59 -43.95 -22.00
CA LEU A 624 33.13 -42.98 -22.95
C LEU A 624 34.47 -43.41 -23.54
N ILE A 625 35.38 -43.92 -22.70
CA ILE A 625 36.68 -44.47 -23.15
C ILE A 625 36.46 -45.67 -24.08
N ALA A 626 35.59 -46.61 -23.69
CA ALA A 626 35.28 -47.79 -24.49
C ALA A 626 34.71 -47.39 -25.86
N LYS A 627 33.76 -46.44 -25.90
CA LYS A 627 33.23 -45.92 -27.15
C LYS A 627 34.32 -45.25 -27.97
N LEU A 628 35.13 -44.36 -27.38
CA LEU A 628 36.19 -43.65 -28.08
C LEU A 628 37.21 -44.60 -28.75
N ASN A 629 37.59 -45.69 -28.07
CA ASN A 629 38.50 -46.70 -28.62
C ASN A 629 37.89 -47.49 -29.80
N SER A 630 36.56 -47.56 -29.89
CA SER A 630 35.87 -48.24 -31.00
C SER A 630 35.74 -47.37 -32.25
N LEU A 631 36.00 -46.06 -32.16
CA LEU A 631 35.81 -45.11 -33.26
C LEU A 631 36.96 -45.12 -34.27
N THR A 632 36.61 -44.90 -35.52
CA THR A 632 37.53 -44.77 -36.65
C THR A 632 37.72 -43.31 -37.06
N ILE A 633 38.59 -43.07 -38.04
CA ILE A 633 38.79 -41.72 -38.60
C ILE A 633 37.53 -41.14 -39.27
N HIS A 634 36.57 -41.99 -39.64
CA HIS A 634 35.31 -41.55 -40.25
C HIS A 634 34.31 -41.00 -39.22
N ASP A 635 34.53 -41.25 -37.92
CA ASP A 635 33.65 -40.87 -36.82
C ASP A 635 34.07 -39.55 -36.15
N GLY A 636 34.73 -38.67 -36.89
CA GLY A 636 35.39 -37.47 -36.34
C GLY A 636 34.47 -36.56 -35.53
N GLY A 637 33.19 -36.43 -35.91
CA GLY A 637 32.20 -35.66 -35.16
C GLY A 637 31.92 -36.25 -33.77
N LEU A 638 31.83 -37.57 -33.65
CA LEU A 638 31.61 -38.23 -32.36
C LEU A 638 32.88 -38.25 -31.51
N GLN A 639 34.05 -38.42 -32.13
CA GLN A 639 35.35 -38.28 -31.45
C GLN A 639 35.49 -36.89 -30.81
N TYR A 640 35.14 -35.83 -31.54
CA TYR A 640 35.11 -34.46 -31.02
C TYR A 640 34.18 -34.34 -29.81
N LYS A 641 32.92 -34.78 -29.92
CA LYS A 641 31.95 -34.68 -28.82
C LYS A 641 32.40 -35.43 -27.57
N ILE A 642 32.92 -36.65 -27.70
CA ILE A 642 33.41 -37.43 -26.56
C ILE A 642 34.62 -36.75 -25.90
N ALA A 643 35.55 -36.19 -26.68
CA ALA A 643 36.67 -35.42 -26.13
C ALA A 643 36.19 -34.19 -25.34
N VAL A 644 35.21 -33.45 -25.87
CA VAL A 644 34.58 -32.31 -25.17
C VAL A 644 33.90 -32.73 -23.86
N ILE A 645 33.13 -33.83 -23.87
CA ILE A 645 32.49 -34.37 -22.66
C ILE A 645 33.54 -34.69 -21.60
N LEU A 646 34.58 -35.45 -21.96
CA LEU A 646 35.66 -35.81 -21.04
C LEU A 646 36.38 -34.58 -20.47
N GLY A 647 36.59 -33.55 -21.29
CA GLY A 647 37.13 -32.27 -20.84
C GLY A 647 36.21 -31.52 -19.86
N ARG A 648 34.90 -31.49 -20.14
CA ARG A 648 33.89 -30.89 -19.25
C ARG A 648 33.74 -31.64 -17.92
N ILE A 649 33.95 -32.96 -17.90
CA ILE A 649 34.02 -33.76 -16.66
C ILE A 649 35.28 -33.37 -15.84
N GLY A 650 36.36 -32.95 -16.51
CA GLY A 650 37.56 -32.43 -15.86
C GLY A 650 38.32 -33.51 -15.10
N LYS A 651 38.75 -33.21 -13.87
CA LYS A 651 39.62 -34.10 -13.06
C LYS A 651 39.07 -35.52 -12.88
N ASP A 652 37.76 -35.69 -12.83
CA ASP A 652 37.14 -37.02 -12.69
C ASP A 652 37.31 -37.91 -13.95
N ALA A 653 37.72 -37.34 -15.08
CA ALA A 653 37.99 -38.05 -16.33
C ALA A 653 39.48 -38.36 -16.56
N GLN A 654 40.35 -38.20 -15.56
CA GLN A 654 41.80 -38.48 -15.69
C GLN A 654 42.14 -39.87 -16.24
N ALA A 655 41.30 -40.88 -15.99
CA ALA A 655 41.47 -42.22 -16.54
C ALA A 655 41.47 -42.25 -18.08
N ALA A 656 40.92 -41.23 -18.75
CA ALA A 656 40.89 -41.11 -20.21
C ALA A 656 42.17 -40.52 -20.81
N LYS A 657 43.11 -39.98 -20.01
CA LYS A 657 44.34 -39.32 -20.51
C LYS A 657 45.12 -40.19 -21.52
N PRO A 658 45.41 -41.47 -21.26
CA PRO A 658 46.17 -42.30 -22.21
C PRO A 658 45.45 -42.47 -23.55
N THR A 659 44.14 -42.66 -23.52
CA THR A 659 43.31 -42.79 -24.73
C THR A 659 43.27 -41.50 -25.53
N LEU A 660 43.12 -40.35 -24.86
CA LEU A 660 43.13 -39.04 -25.49
C LEU A 660 44.48 -38.72 -26.13
N GLN A 661 45.60 -39.02 -25.45
CA GLN A 661 46.95 -38.84 -26.01
C GLN A 661 47.19 -39.73 -27.24
N ALA A 662 46.74 -40.99 -27.19
CA ALA A 662 46.82 -41.89 -28.34
C ALA A 662 46.00 -41.38 -29.54
N LEU A 663 44.83 -40.79 -29.28
CA LEU A 663 44.00 -40.19 -30.33
C LEU A 663 44.61 -38.90 -30.88
N LEU A 664 45.20 -38.06 -30.03
CA LEU A 664 45.89 -36.82 -30.43
C LEU A 664 47.03 -37.09 -31.42
N ALA A 665 47.81 -38.15 -31.17
CA ALA A 665 48.91 -38.57 -32.03
C ALA A 665 48.45 -39.08 -33.41
N LYS A 666 47.25 -39.69 -33.48
CA LYS A 666 46.71 -40.31 -34.71
C LYS A 666 45.82 -39.38 -35.52
N SER A 667 45.16 -38.40 -34.89
CA SER A 667 44.19 -37.53 -35.55
C SER A 667 44.89 -36.54 -36.49
N THR A 668 44.29 -36.27 -37.65
CA THR A 668 44.70 -35.19 -38.57
C THR A 668 43.73 -33.99 -38.53
N ASN A 669 42.60 -34.12 -37.82
CA ASN A 669 41.57 -33.10 -37.71
C ASN A 669 41.92 -32.09 -36.60
N LYS A 670 42.02 -30.80 -36.97
CA LYS A 670 42.42 -29.72 -36.06
C LYS A 670 41.44 -29.49 -34.90
N ASP A 671 40.14 -29.59 -35.14
CA ASP A 671 39.11 -29.36 -34.13
C ASP A 671 39.16 -30.45 -33.04
N ILE A 672 39.39 -31.70 -33.46
CA ILE A 672 39.55 -32.84 -32.54
C ILE A 672 40.82 -32.65 -31.70
N LYS A 673 41.94 -32.25 -32.30
CA LYS A 673 43.19 -32.00 -31.56
C LYS A 673 42.99 -30.91 -30.50
N TYR A 674 42.38 -29.79 -30.89
CA TYR A 674 42.09 -28.69 -29.97
C TYR A 674 41.19 -29.13 -28.81
N ALA A 675 40.12 -29.88 -29.08
CA ALA A 675 39.25 -30.42 -28.04
C ALA A 675 39.99 -31.36 -27.09
N ILE A 676 40.88 -32.22 -27.60
CA ILE A 676 41.69 -33.13 -26.78
C ILE A 676 42.67 -32.34 -25.89
N GLU A 677 43.37 -31.35 -26.45
CA GLU A 677 44.31 -30.52 -25.69
C GLU A 677 43.60 -29.77 -24.56
N ALA A 678 42.46 -29.14 -24.85
CA ALA A 678 41.62 -28.49 -23.84
C ALA A 678 41.12 -29.48 -22.78
N ALA A 679 40.73 -30.69 -23.19
CA ALA A 679 40.31 -31.73 -22.26
C ALA A 679 41.45 -32.20 -21.34
N LEU A 680 42.65 -32.40 -21.87
CA LEU A 680 43.84 -32.77 -21.08
C LEU A 680 44.19 -31.68 -20.06
N GLN A 681 44.11 -30.41 -20.44
CA GLN A 681 44.33 -29.27 -19.55
C GLN A 681 43.28 -29.21 -18.42
N ALA A 682 42.01 -29.46 -18.71
CA ALA A 682 40.95 -29.49 -17.70
C ALA A 682 41.06 -30.66 -16.69
N MET A 683 41.88 -31.67 -17.02
CA MET A 683 42.15 -32.83 -16.16
C MET A 683 43.40 -32.68 -15.27
N GLU A 684 44.11 -31.56 -15.34
CA GLU A 684 45.19 -31.16 -14.42
C GLU A 684 44.61 -30.52 -13.15
#